data_AF-A0A7C5G3E4-F1
#
_entry.id   AF-A0A7C5G3E4-F1
#
_cell.length_a   1.000
_cell.length_b   1.000
_cell.length_c   1.000
_cell.angle_alpha   90.00
_cell.angle_beta   90.00
_cell.angle_gamma   90.00
#
_symmetry.space_group_name_H-M   'P 1'
#
loop_
_entity.id
_entity.type
_entity.pdbx_description
1 polymer ?
#
loop_
_entity_poly.entity_id
_entity_poly.type
_entity_poly.pdbx_seq_one_letter_code
_entity_poly.pdbx_strand_id
1 'polypeptide(L)'
;MGEIIIVRSLTDSDLGIFAAHRASARSKQRAININSPCAARLLTTKVYDRGGTALDCIVSMGDLQERSPRSFSKVHKNWRLGGNKIEGLAFARVDSADFMLLRSMSPNDGSASVVVKFVARAVDPPLHARISGLVAYQLKNSMRVYDETDPDFAQLAKVVAAPPRPTAPSPGPKVPRSVPPPPKPVPPMPESGPKKTRARTVRERVRSATLIEQMLKVSSDLSAPAQLAFMDTVEQLASQLRTVLLRTNQIIRVEKNHSVLWRNVAGQQIGFVDGGMANLAMIGAAPVAVRVGGYIVTPGDRTADREHFVVLKKLISELYAGHDGGVYDGSFPDYGALRDAARISIEAAGGVRILRDYPDMRWLFMHGALVNPVSRYTDVMRDGKTQHAFPNFSEASLCELLPGDEDREGREANFISVYLRQLELLGASGAAVCGVVERESHTTSITQAILNNLQDHEIQSILPLPPAQWKSWFRAAIDPSNDAEAEGPRVTDPLLFRCVLEPGEALVPVPINRNDLRRAPDAWKDKIGQYPVPYVSYLQANEWSAPIRVELFKKDHNRFAEIAALVLHCALLLPRYAFPVGLDIVDKFAHIPDWMSRPVNTHTAVQALKQALDQGDTKLFDALRRLLCGSEREWLLRPRTT
;
A
#
# COMPACT_ATOMS: atom_id res chain seq x y z
N MET A 1 41.75 24.60 -0.91
CA MET A 1 41.11 23.28 -0.86
C MET A 1 41.40 22.73 0.51
N GLY A 2 40.37 22.54 1.32
CA GLY A 2 40.49 21.94 2.65
C GLY A 2 39.67 20.68 2.69
N GLU A 3 39.95 19.81 3.64
CA GLU A 3 39.14 18.63 3.89
C GLU A 3 37.89 18.95 4.71
N ILE A 4 36.83 18.16 4.48
CA ILE A 4 35.63 18.18 5.31
C ILE A 4 35.29 16.77 5.77
N ILE A 5 34.72 16.66 6.95
CA ILE A 5 34.11 15.46 7.49
C ILE A 5 32.64 15.74 7.77
N ILE A 6 31.74 15.00 7.14
CA ILE A 6 30.31 15.02 7.43
C ILE A 6 30.01 13.84 8.33
N VAL A 7 29.50 14.11 9.53
CA VAL A 7 29.01 13.09 10.45
C VAL A 7 27.49 13.05 10.37
N ARG A 8 26.94 11.86 10.14
CA ARG A 8 25.51 11.58 10.17
C ARG A 8 25.21 10.49 11.19
N SER A 9 24.27 10.76 12.10
CA SER A 9 23.59 9.71 12.85
C SER A 9 22.50 9.11 11.95
N LEU A 10 22.58 7.80 11.74
CA LEU A 10 21.73 7.06 10.82
C LEU A 10 20.29 6.97 11.34
N THR A 11 19.35 6.99 10.41
CA THR A 11 17.91 6.76 10.67
C THR A 11 17.47 5.48 9.99
N ASP A 12 16.31 4.93 10.37
CA ASP A 12 15.71 3.75 9.72
C ASP A 12 15.63 3.88 8.20
N SER A 13 15.44 5.11 7.71
CA SER A 13 15.38 5.40 6.27
C SER A 13 16.72 5.27 5.55
N ASP A 14 17.84 5.44 6.25
CA ASP A 14 19.18 5.28 5.68
C ASP A 14 19.58 3.80 5.60
N LEU A 15 19.02 2.95 6.48
CA LEU A 15 19.36 1.53 6.54
C LEU A 15 19.01 0.77 5.25
N GLY A 16 18.06 1.27 4.45
CA GLY A 16 17.67 0.66 3.18
C GLY A 16 18.76 0.64 2.08
N ILE A 17 19.89 1.33 2.29
CA ILE A 17 21.08 1.22 1.42
C ILE A 17 21.85 -0.09 1.62
N PHE A 18 21.80 -0.69 2.82
CA PHE A 18 22.53 -1.91 3.15
C PHE A 18 21.75 -3.15 2.71
N ALA A 19 22.43 -4.10 2.08
CA ALA A 19 21.82 -5.34 1.61
C ALA A 19 21.15 -6.13 2.74
N ALA A 20 21.79 -6.18 3.91
CA ALA A 20 21.34 -6.94 5.07
C ALA A 20 20.03 -6.42 5.69
N HIS A 21 19.77 -5.12 5.58
CA HIS A 21 18.59 -4.47 6.16
C HIS A 21 17.44 -4.28 5.18
N ARG A 22 17.62 -4.62 3.90
CA ARG A 22 16.60 -4.38 2.87
C ARG A 22 15.30 -5.16 3.04
N ALA A 23 15.37 -6.33 3.66
CA ALA A 23 14.20 -7.16 3.90
C ALA A 23 13.37 -6.66 5.10
N SER A 24 14.02 -5.99 6.06
CA SER A 24 13.42 -5.50 7.31
C SER A 24 13.17 -3.98 7.33
N ALA A 25 13.78 -3.21 6.42
CA ALA A 25 13.64 -1.75 6.38
C ALA A 25 12.20 -1.33 6.05
N ARG A 26 11.54 -0.64 7.00
CA ARG A 26 10.19 -0.07 6.83
C ARG A 26 10.14 1.01 5.73
N SER A 27 11.28 1.62 5.41
CA SER A 27 11.40 2.67 4.38
C SER A 27 11.86 2.09 3.03
N LYS A 28 11.17 2.43 1.95
CA LYS A 28 11.59 2.13 0.56
C LYS A 28 12.79 2.96 0.09
N GLN A 29 13.30 3.88 0.90
CA GLN A 29 14.45 4.72 0.55
C GLN A 29 15.74 3.89 0.55
N ARG A 30 16.50 3.96 -0.55
CA ARG A 30 17.71 3.14 -0.79
C ARG A 30 18.98 4.00 -0.87
N ALA A 31 19.02 5.09 -0.11
CA ALA A 31 20.08 6.08 -0.16
C ALA A 31 20.19 6.82 1.16
N ILE A 32 21.42 7.19 1.52
CA ILE A 32 21.69 7.95 2.73
C ILE A 32 21.33 9.41 2.50
N ASN A 33 20.57 9.99 3.41
CA ASN A 33 20.18 11.39 3.35
C ASN A 33 21.33 12.33 3.77
N ILE A 34 21.67 13.30 2.93
CA ILE A 34 22.54 14.43 3.25
C ILE A 34 21.73 15.72 3.10
N ASN A 35 21.66 16.54 4.15
CA ASN A 35 20.85 17.75 4.13
C ASN A 35 21.48 18.79 3.18
N SER A 36 20.65 19.63 2.57
CA SER A 36 21.09 20.64 1.59
C SER A 36 22.28 21.50 2.05
N PRO A 37 22.33 22.00 3.30
CA PRO A 37 23.47 22.77 3.78
C PRO A 37 24.78 21.97 3.83
N CYS A 38 24.73 20.67 4.14
CA CYS A 38 25.91 19.80 4.15
C CYS A 38 26.41 19.54 2.72
N ALA A 39 25.49 19.29 1.79
CA ALA A 39 25.83 19.09 0.38
C ALA A 39 26.40 20.36 -0.27
N ALA A 40 25.89 21.54 0.09
CA ALA A 40 26.40 22.83 -0.39
C ALA A 40 27.86 23.09 0.06
N ARG A 41 28.22 22.61 1.26
CA ARG A 41 29.60 22.68 1.76
C ARG A 41 30.51 21.61 1.17
N LEU A 42 29.97 20.50 0.69
CA LEU A 42 30.75 19.42 0.07
C LEU A 42 31.07 19.72 -1.40
N LEU A 43 30.09 20.21 -2.16
CA LEU A 43 30.16 20.29 -3.61
C LEU A 43 30.62 21.67 -4.10
N THR A 44 31.18 21.71 -5.31
CA THR A 44 31.31 22.98 -6.04
C THR A 44 29.94 23.56 -6.37
N THR A 45 29.84 24.89 -6.43
CA THR A 45 28.59 25.61 -6.76
C THR A 45 27.95 25.08 -8.04
N LYS A 46 28.77 24.84 -9.07
CA LYS A 46 28.32 24.29 -10.36
C LYS A 46 27.65 22.92 -10.24
N VAL A 47 28.20 22.01 -9.45
CA VAL A 47 27.63 20.67 -9.25
C VAL A 47 26.41 20.71 -8.35
N TYR A 48 26.45 21.55 -7.31
CA TYR A 48 25.32 21.76 -6.42
C TYR A 48 24.09 22.29 -7.18
N ASP A 49 24.28 23.30 -8.04
CA ASP A 49 23.21 23.91 -8.83
C ASP A 49 22.67 22.98 -9.93
N ARG A 50 23.54 22.15 -10.52
CA ARG A 50 23.14 21.10 -11.47
C ARG A 50 22.29 20.01 -10.81
N GLY A 51 22.33 19.89 -9.48
CA GLY A 51 21.49 18.96 -8.73
C GLY A 51 21.98 17.51 -8.69
N GLY A 52 23.23 17.24 -9.10
CA GLY A 52 23.81 15.91 -8.93
C GLY A 52 25.17 15.67 -9.60
N THR A 53 25.90 14.69 -9.08
CA THR A 53 27.14 14.12 -9.66
C THR A 53 27.28 12.65 -9.26
N ALA A 54 28.27 11.95 -9.82
CA ALA A 54 28.74 10.67 -9.31
C ALA A 54 29.99 10.92 -8.46
N LEU A 55 30.04 10.29 -7.28
CA LEU A 55 31.20 10.32 -6.39
C LEU A 55 31.86 8.94 -6.40
N ASP A 56 33.17 8.90 -6.56
CA ASP A 56 33.96 7.68 -6.35
C ASP A 56 34.10 7.43 -4.84
N CYS A 57 33.32 6.48 -4.32
CA CYS A 57 33.22 6.25 -2.87
C CYS A 57 34.00 5.00 -2.46
N ILE A 58 34.81 5.15 -1.42
CA ILE A 58 35.48 4.07 -0.70
C ILE A 58 34.72 3.88 0.62
N VAL A 59 33.89 2.85 0.69
CA VAL A 59 33.07 2.51 1.85
C VAL A 59 33.80 1.52 2.74
N SER A 60 33.84 1.75 4.05
CA SER A 60 34.48 0.82 4.99
C SER A 60 33.72 0.63 6.30
N MET A 61 33.85 -0.56 6.88
CA MET A 61 33.38 -0.93 8.22
C MET A 61 34.12 -2.18 8.72
N GLY A 62 34.81 -2.06 9.85
CA GLY A 62 35.75 -3.10 10.30
C GLY A 62 36.81 -3.36 9.22
N ASP A 63 37.04 -4.63 8.90
CA ASP A 63 37.98 -5.06 7.84
C ASP A 63 37.39 -5.03 6.43
N LEU A 64 36.09 -4.74 6.28
CA LEU A 64 35.45 -4.66 4.96
C LEU A 64 35.70 -3.29 4.31
N GLN A 65 36.12 -3.33 3.04
CA GLN A 65 36.30 -2.15 2.21
C GLN A 65 35.76 -2.40 0.79
N GLU A 66 34.89 -1.52 0.31
CA GLU A 66 34.30 -1.57 -1.03
C GLU A 66 34.55 -0.22 -1.72
N ARG A 67 35.07 -0.22 -2.96
CA ARG A 67 35.14 1.00 -3.78
C ARG A 67 34.14 0.92 -4.92
N SER A 68 33.22 1.88 -4.98
CA SER A 68 32.20 1.93 -6.03
C SER A 68 31.75 3.36 -6.33
N PRO A 69 31.43 3.67 -7.61
CA PRO A 69 30.83 4.95 -7.95
C PRO A 69 29.40 5.01 -7.38
N ARG A 70 29.10 6.08 -6.65
CA ARG A 70 27.79 6.30 -6.00
C ARG A 70 27.15 7.58 -6.51
N SER A 71 25.84 7.51 -6.73
CA SER A 71 25.08 8.68 -7.17
C SER A 71 24.89 9.64 -6.00
N PHE A 72 25.21 10.91 -6.21
CA PHE A 72 25.01 11.96 -5.23
C PHE A 72 24.15 13.06 -5.84
N SER A 73 22.84 13.02 -5.59
CA SER A 73 21.87 13.86 -6.31
C SER A 73 20.80 14.45 -5.40
N LYS A 74 20.22 15.57 -5.83
CA LYS A 74 19.17 16.28 -5.11
C LYS A 74 17.82 15.61 -5.37
N VAL A 75 17.14 15.23 -4.29
CA VAL A 75 15.79 14.64 -4.30
C VAL A 75 14.92 15.48 -3.35
N HIS A 76 14.02 16.27 -3.91
CA HIS A 76 13.26 17.31 -3.20
C HIS A 76 14.17 18.31 -2.46
N LYS A 77 14.01 18.45 -1.13
CA LYS A 77 14.78 19.37 -0.27
C LYS A 77 16.13 18.80 0.21
N ASN A 78 16.41 17.53 -0.08
CA ASN A 78 17.51 16.76 0.48
C ASN A 78 18.42 16.22 -0.63
N TRP A 79 19.67 15.93 -0.29
CA TRP A 79 20.60 15.22 -1.16
C TRP A 79 20.68 13.76 -0.75
N ARG A 80 20.92 12.89 -1.72
CA ARG A 80 20.92 11.44 -1.51
C ARG A 80 22.22 10.85 -2.04
N LEU A 81 22.96 10.19 -1.16
CA LEU A 81 24.05 9.30 -1.52
C LEU A 81 23.47 7.90 -1.77
N GLY A 82 23.22 7.57 -3.02
CA GLY A 82 22.62 6.31 -3.47
C GLY A 82 23.56 5.50 -4.35
N GLY A 83 23.02 4.50 -5.05
CA GLY A 83 23.77 3.61 -5.93
C GLY A 83 23.51 2.14 -5.61
N ASN A 84 24.48 1.29 -5.92
CA ASN A 84 24.41 -0.13 -5.59
C ASN A 84 24.28 -0.33 -4.07
N LYS A 85 23.60 -1.41 -3.67
CA LYS A 85 23.55 -1.82 -2.27
C LYS A 85 24.96 -1.97 -1.71
N ILE A 86 25.14 -1.59 -0.45
CA ILE A 86 26.35 -1.92 0.28
C ILE A 86 26.20 -3.36 0.77
N GLU A 87 27.13 -4.22 0.35
CA GLU A 87 27.12 -5.66 0.69
C GLU A 87 28.16 -5.98 1.77
N GLY A 88 27.94 -7.06 2.51
CA GLY A 88 28.85 -7.53 3.56
C GLY A 88 28.15 -7.74 4.91
N LEU A 89 28.48 -8.83 5.58
CA LEU A 89 27.86 -9.23 6.86
C LEU A 89 28.10 -8.22 7.99
N ALA A 90 29.22 -7.49 7.98
CA ALA A 90 29.49 -6.48 9.01
C ALA A 90 28.42 -5.38 9.03
N PHE A 91 27.87 -5.02 7.87
CA PHE A 91 26.82 -4.00 7.76
C PHE A 91 25.46 -4.44 8.31
N ALA A 92 25.24 -5.74 8.54
CA ALA A 92 24.03 -6.25 9.20
C ALA A 92 23.92 -5.79 10.66
N ARG A 93 25.04 -5.39 11.28
CA ARG A 93 25.13 -4.94 12.67
C ARG A 93 25.01 -3.42 12.83
N VAL A 94 24.79 -2.69 11.73
CA VAL A 94 24.50 -1.25 11.73
C VAL A 94 23.03 -1.07 12.08
N ASP A 95 22.72 -0.16 13.00
CA ASP A 95 21.37 0.18 13.41
C ASP A 95 21.11 1.69 13.27
N SER A 96 19.86 2.09 13.50
CA SER A 96 19.49 3.47 13.77
C SER A 96 20.33 4.05 14.91
N ALA A 97 20.59 5.35 14.85
CA ALA A 97 21.48 6.10 15.72
C ALA A 97 23.00 5.82 15.60
N ASP A 98 23.43 4.77 14.88
CA ASP A 98 24.85 4.55 14.55
C ASP A 98 25.38 5.63 13.59
N PHE A 99 26.70 5.73 13.41
CA PHE A 99 27.32 6.86 12.71
C PHE A 99 27.85 6.49 11.32
N MET A 100 27.59 7.38 10.35
CA MET A 100 28.31 7.47 9.09
C MET A 100 29.22 8.70 9.11
N LEU A 101 30.49 8.52 8.78
CA LEU A 101 31.47 9.58 8.59
C LEU A 101 31.88 9.61 7.11
N LEU A 102 31.63 10.73 6.45
CA LEU A 102 32.01 10.98 5.06
C LEU A 102 33.14 12.01 5.04
N ARG A 103 34.35 11.63 4.61
CA ARG A 103 35.50 12.52 4.45
C ARG A 103 35.80 12.77 2.98
N SER A 104 35.98 14.03 2.61
CA SER A 104 36.30 14.42 1.24
C SER A 104 37.06 15.75 1.18
N MET A 105 37.69 16.03 0.04
CA MET A 105 38.14 17.37 -0.31
C MET A 105 36.94 18.27 -0.57
N SER A 106 36.96 19.52 -0.09
CA SER A 106 35.94 20.52 -0.41
C SER A 106 36.57 21.79 -1.05
N PRO A 107 35.91 22.37 -2.07
CA PRO A 107 34.72 21.86 -2.75
C PRO A 107 35.03 20.71 -3.73
N ASN A 108 34.14 19.70 -3.83
CA ASN A 108 34.28 18.54 -4.71
C ASN A 108 33.37 18.66 -5.93
N ASP A 109 33.90 18.41 -7.13
CA ASP A 109 33.13 18.37 -8.40
C ASP A 109 32.86 16.95 -8.91
N GLY A 110 33.28 15.94 -8.17
CA GLY A 110 33.26 14.52 -8.55
C GLY A 110 34.63 13.97 -8.95
N SER A 111 35.66 14.81 -9.04
CA SER A 111 37.02 14.38 -9.39
C SER A 111 37.81 13.76 -8.22
N ALA A 112 37.47 14.12 -6.97
CA ALA A 112 38.14 13.60 -5.79
C ALA A 112 37.34 12.45 -5.16
N SER A 113 38.03 11.38 -4.79
CA SER A 113 37.43 10.25 -4.07
C SER A 113 36.88 10.69 -2.70
N VAL A 114 35.87 9.95 -2.23
CA VAL A 114 35.19 10.17 -0.96
C VAL A 114 35.33 8.93 -0.12
N VAL A 115 35.75 9.06 1.14
CA VAL A 115 35.81 7.92 2.07
C VAL A 115 34.58 7.97 2.96
N VAL A 116 33.84 6.87 3.03
CA VAL A 116 32.64 6.72 3.86
C VAL A 116 32.88 5.59 4.86
N LYS A 117 33.01 5.92 6.13
CA LYS A 117 33.18 4.94 7.20
C LYS A 117 31.91 4.83 8.04
N PHE A 118 31.46 3.60 8.26
CA PHE A 118 30.38 3.31 9.20
C PHE A 118 30.94 2.84 10.54
N VAL A 119 30.36 3.35 11.62
CA VAL A 119 30.72 2.99 13.00
C VAL A 119 29.44 2.58 13.73
N ALA A 120 29.34 1.29 14.00
CA ALA A 120 28.19 0.71 14.69
C ALA A 120 28.51 0.38 16.14
N ARG A 121 27.59 0.69 17.05
CA ARG A 121 27.72 0.40 18.49
C ARG A 121 27.94 -1.08 18.75
N ALA A 122 27.27 -1.96 18.00
CA ALA A 122 27.42 -3.39 18.15
C ALA A 122 28.82 -3.89 17.76
N VAL A 123 29.52 -3.18 16.87
CA VAL A 123 30.80 -3.62 16.30
C VAL A 123 32.00 -3.02 17.03
N ASP A 124 31.94 -1.72 17.33
CA ASP A 124 33.00 -1.01 18.05
C ASP A 124 32.38 -0.03 19.07
N PRO A 125 31.89 -0.54 20.22
CA PRO A 125 31.28 0.29 21.25
C PRO A 125 32.17 1.43 21.76
N PRO A 126 33.49 1.23 22.02
CA PRO A 126 34.38 2.31 22.45
C PRO A 126 34.50 3.44 21.42
N LEU A 127 34.68 3.10 20.13
CA LEU A 127 34.77 4.11 19.08
C LEU A 127 33.43 4.84 18.89
N HIS A 128 32.31 4.11 18.93
CA HIS A 128 30.98 4.68 18.85
C HIS A 128 30.74 5.67 20.01
N ALA A 129 31.07 5.30 21.25
CA ALA A 129 30.93 6.18 22.41
C ALA A 129 31.79 7.45 22.28
N ARG A 130 33.02 7.32 21.77
CA ARG A 130 33.90 8.47 21.51
C ARG A 130 33.30 9.44 20.49
N ILE A 131 32.77 8.93 19.37
CA ILE A 131 32.12 9.77 18.35
C ILE A 131 30.86 10.42 18.93
N SER A 132 30.05 9.66 19.65
CA SER A 132 28.86 10.16 20.33
C SER A 132 29.19 11.30 21.27
N GLY A 133 30.30 11.23 22.03
CA GLY A 133 30.76 12.30 22.91
C GLY A 133 31.20 13.56 22.15
N LEU A 134 31.87 13.40 21.00
CA LEU A 134 32.31 14.51 20.14
C LEU A 134 31.13 15.23 19.47
N VAL A 135 30.07 14.51 19.10
CA VAL A 135 28.94 15.06 18.35
C VAL A 135 27.70 15.35 19.20
N ALA A 136 27.72 15.01 20.50
CA ALA A 136 26.60 15.21 21.42
C ALA A 136 26.17 16.68 21.43
N TYR A 137 24.85 16.93 21.26
CA TYR A 137 24.22 18.26 21.21
C TYR A 137 24.60 19.15 20.01
N GLN A 138 25.41 18.64 19.07
CA GLN A 138 25.91 19.40 17.94
C GLN A 138 25.27 19.03 16.60
N LEU A 139 24.59 17.89 16.52
CA LEU A 139 23.92 17.42 15.30
C LEU A 139 22.65 18.25 15.04
N LYS A 140 22.56 18.88 13.87
CA LYS A 140 21.34 19.52 13.38
C LYS A 140 20.67 18.59 12.37
N ASN A 141 19.46 18.12 12.66
CA ASN A 141 18.75 17.12 11.84
C ASN A 141 19.62 15.87 11.58
N SER A 142 20.21 15.34 12.66
CA SER A 142 21.10 14.16 12.67
C SER A 142 22.40 14.31 11.89
N MET A 143 22.82 15.53 11.51
CA MET A 143 24.08 15.75 10.80
C MET A 143 24.86 16.98 11.27
N ARG A 144 26.19 16.92 11.11
CA ARG A 144 27.11 18.06 11.25
C ARG A 144 28.26 17.95 10.25
N VAL A 145 28.76 19.10 9.82
CA VAL A 145 29.97 19.21 8.98
C VAL A 145 31.09 19.80 9.82
N TYR A 146 32.25 19.16 9.78
CA TYR A 146 33.49 19.58 10.39
C TYR A 146 34.47 19.92 9.26
N ASP A 147 35.06 21.09 9.28
CA ASP A 147 36.17 21.48 8.40
C ASP A 147 37.47 21.52 9.20
N GLU A 148 38.61 21.70 8.54
CA GLU A 148 39.93 21.75 9.19
C GLU A 148 40.08 22.82 10.28
N THR A 149 39.21 23.82 10.32
CA THR A 149 39.23 24.87 11.36
C THR A 149 38.43 24.48 12.62
N ASP A 150 37.66 23.40 12.55
CA ASP A 150 36.87 22.90 13.67
C ASP A 150 37.77 22.14 14.68
N PRO A 151 37.73 22.47 15.99
CA PRO A 151 38.59 21.83 17.00
C PRO A 151 38.43 20.31 17.08
N ASP A 152 37.27 19.78 16.70
CA ASP A 152 36.99 18.34 16.73
C ASP A 152 37.42 17.62 15.44
N PHE A 153 37.79 18.35 14.38
CA PHE A 153 38.18 17.78 13.09
C PHE A 153 39.35 16.80 13.22
N ALA A 154 40.41 17.18 13.95
CA ALA A 154 41.59 16.34 14.12
C ALA A 154 41.27 15.01 14.84
N GLN A 155 40.27 15.01 15.72
CA GLN A 155 39.83 13.79 16.42
C GLN A 155 39.02 12.88 15.49
N LEU A 156 38.12 13.44 14.68
CA LEU A 156 37.33 12.70 13.69
C LEU A 156 38.19 12.20 12.51
N ALA A 157 39.21 12.97 12.11
CA ALA A 157 40.15 12.60 11.06
C ALA A 157 41.02 11.38 11.42
N LYS A 158 41.15 11.04 12.70
CA LYS A 158 41.76 9.78 13.17
C LYS A 158 40.82 8.58 13.00
N VAL A 159 39.52 8.82 12.89
CA VAL A 159 38.49 7.77 12.75
C VAL A 159 38.30 7.36 11.30
N VAL A 160 38.16 8.33 10.40
CA VAL A 160 37.93 8.13 8.97
C VAL A 160 39.18 8.53 8.19
N ALA A 161 39.75 7.60 7.41
CA ALA A 161 40.97 7.84 6.65
C ALA A 161 40.80 8.97 5.63
N ALA A 162 41.90 9.70 5.36
CA ALA A 162 41.92 10.71 4.32
C ALA A 162 41.63 10.05 2.95
N PRO A 163 40.89 10.72 2.06
CA PRO A 163 40.70 10.21 0.71
C PRO A 163 42.07 10.09 0.00
N PRO A 164 42.28 9.05 -0.81
CA PRO A 164 43.50 8.95 -1.60
C PRO A 164 43.61 10.19 -2.48
N ARG A 165 44.82 10.76 -2.58
CA ARG A 165 45.07 11.91 -3.45
C ARG A 165 44.67 11.55 -4.88
N PRO A 166 44.02 12.45 -5.63
CA PRO A 166 43.62 12.19 -6.99
C PRO A 166 44.86 11.83 -7.81
N THR A 167 45.03 10.56 -8.11
CA THR A 167 45.93 10.12 -9.17
C THR A 167 45.27 10.49 -10.49
N ALA A 168 46.08 10.95 -11.45
CA ALA A 168 45.63 11.39 -12.77
C ALA A 168 44.56 10.43 -13.34
N PRO A 169 43.54 10.96 -14.04
CA PRO A 169 42.43 10.14 -14.50
C PRO A 169 42.96 9.03 -15.41
N SER A 170 42.98 7.80 -14.90
CA SER A 170 43.09 6.64 -15.77
C SER A 170 41.88 6.68 -16.71
N PRO A 171 42.07 6.62 -18.02
CA PRO A 171 40.94 6.58 -18.94
C PRO A 171 40.16 5.32 -18.60
N GLY A 172 38.95 5.52 -18.05
CA GLY A 172 38.01 4.43 -17.88
C GLY A 172 37.84 3.73 -19.23
N PRO A 173 37.68 2.39 -19.26
CA PRO A 173 37.51 1.66 -20.50
C PRO A 173 36.40 2.33 -21.30
N LYS A 174 36.74 2.85 -22.50
CA LYS A 174 35.77 3.40 -23.44
C LYS A 174 34.82 2.26 -23.78
N VAL A 175 33.66 2.25 -23.12
CA VAL A 175 32.51 1.47 -23.61
C VAL A 175 32.17 2.08 -24.96
N PRO A 176 32.35 1.36 -26.08
CA PRO A 176 31.93 1.86 -27.37
C PRO A 176 30.44 2.16 -27.27
N ARG A 177 30.02 3.32 -27.77
CA ARG A 177 28.61 3.62 -27.99
C ARG A 177 28.07 2.53 -28.91
N SER A 178 27.43 1.52 -28.34
CA SER A 178 26.74 0.50 -29.13
C SER A 178 25.68 1.24 -29.91
N VAL A 179 25.77 1.14 -31.24
CA VAL A 179 24.62 1.28 -32.15
C VAL A 179 23.41 0.67 -31.44
N PRO A 180 22.22 1.32 -31.43
CA PRO A 180 21.05 0.73 -30.83
C PRO A 180 20.92 -0.68 -31.40
N PRO A 181 20.97 -1.73 -30.58
CA PRO A 181 20.82 -3.07 -31.11
C PRO A 181 19.48 -3.09 -31.86
N PRO A 182 19.40 -3.77 -33.03
CA PRO A 182 18.10 -4.07 -33.61
C PRO A 182 17.22 -4.61 -32.47
N PRO A 183 15.93 -4.22 -32.41
CA PRO A 183 15.06 -4.57 -31.29
C PRO A 183 15.30 -6.04 -30.98
N LYS A 184 15.88 -6.32 -29.81
CA LYS A 184 16.10 -7.69 -29.38
C LYS A 184 14.73 -8.34 -29.53
N PRO A 185 14.60 -9.48 -30.23
CA PRO A 185 13.36 -10.22 -30.19
C PRO A 185 13.02 -10.32 -28.71
N VAL A 186 11.83 -9.82 -28.35
CA VAL A 186 11.29 -10.02 -27.02
C VAL A 186 11.57 -11.49 -26.72
N PRO A 187 12.33 -11.82 -25.65
CA PRO A 187 12.63 -13.21 -25.36
C PRO A 187 11.31 -13.95 -25.46
N PRO A 188 11.21 -15.04 -26.23
CA PRO A 188 9.97 -15.79 -26.28
C PRO A 188 9.56 -15.98 -24.83
N MET A 189 8.31 -15.58 -24.54
CA MET A 189 7.67 -15.72 -23.25
C MET A 189 8.20 -17.00 -22.60
N PRO A 190 8.76 -16.96 -21.36
CA PRO A 190 9.40 -18.13 -20.77
C PRO A 190 8.46 -19.31 -20.97
N GLU A 191 8.95 -20.37 -21.63
CA GLU A 191 8.11 -21.45 -22.15
C GLU A 191 7.05 -21.81 -21.12
N SER A 192 5.80 -21.43 -21.41
CA SER A 192 4.63 -21.81 -20.65
C SER A 192 4.22 -23.24 -20.99
N GLY A 193 5.16 -24.06 -21.46
CA GLY A 193 4.99 -25.48 -21.52
C GLY A 193 4.88 -26.01 -20.10
N PRO A 194 3.98 -26.98 -19.82
CA PRO A 194 3.91 -27.60 -18.53
C PRO A 194 5.21 -28.36 -18.30
N LYS A 195 6.21 -27.74 -17.65
CA LYS A 195 7.13 -28.55 -16.86
C LYS A 195 6.22 -29.28 -15.88
N LYS A 196 6.13 -30.61 -16.00
CA LYS A 196 5.49 -31.47 -15.00
C LYS A 196 6.30 -31.37 -13.71
N THR A 197 6.28 -30.22 -13.06
CA THR A 197 6.65 -30.08 -11.67
C THR A 197 5.64 -30.91 -10.91
N ARG A 198 6.13 -31.97 -10.27
CA ARG A 198 5.38 -32.76 -9.30
C ARG A 198 4.59 -31.80 -8.41
N ALA A 199 3.28 -32.01 -8.28
CA ALA A 199 2.45 -31.22 -7.38
C ALA A 199 3.05 -31.31 -5.97
N ARG A 200 3.43 -30.16 -5.41
CA ARG A 200 4.06 -30.11 -4.10
C ARG A 200 3.03 -30.49 -3.04
N THR A 201 3.45 -31.28 -2.07
CA THR A 201 2.61 -31.53 -0.88
C THR A 201 2.38 -30.24 -0.10
N VAL A 202 1.32 -30.16 0.71
CA VAL A 202 1.08 -28.99 1.59
C VAL A 202 2.31 -28.71 2.47
N ARG A 203 2.93 -29.78 3.00
CA ARG A 203 4.18 -29.72 3.75
C ARG A 203 5.33 -29.06 3.00
N GLU A 204 5.58 -29.47 1.76
CA GLU A 204 6.62 -28.87 0.91
C GLU A 204 6.31 -27.40 0.60
N ARG A 205 5.03 -27.02 0.52
CA ARG A 205 4.61 -25.64 0.25
C ARG A 205 4.78 -24.73 1.46
N VAL A 206 4.33 -25.16 2.64
CA VAL A 206 4.52 -24.42 3.90
C VAL A 206 6.01 -24.11 4.13
N ARG A 207 6.89 -25.02 3.69
CA ARG A 207 8.35 -24.86 3.78
C ARG A 207 8.99 -24.09 2.60
N SER A 208 8.19 -23.52 1.70
CA SER A 208 8.70 -22.67 0.63
C SER A 208 9.18 -21.33 1.19
N ALA A 209 10.23 -20.76 0.61
CA ALA A 209 10.87 -19.53 1.10
C ALA A 209 9.86 -18.37 1.28
N THR A 210 8.90 -18.24 0.37
CA THR A 210 7.90 -17.16 0.38
C THR A 210 6.86 -17.33 1.50
N LEU A 211 6.46 -18.57 1.80
CA LEU A 211 5.55 -18.87 2.90
C LEU A 211 6.25 -18.79 4.26
N ILE A 212 7.48 -19.29 4.37
CA ILE A 212 8.30 -19.15 5.59
C ILE A 212 8.48 -17.67 5.93
N GLU A 213 8.82 -16.81 4.96
CA GLU A 213 8.97 -15.37 5.21
C GLU A 213 7.68 -14.76 5.79
N GLN A 214 6.52 -15.14 5.25
CA GLN A 214 5.24 -14.65 5.74
C GLN A 214 4.92 -15.17 7.14
N MET A 215 5.20 -16.45 7.42
CA MET A 215 4.96 -17.04 8.73
C MET A 215 5.87 -16.42 9.78
N LEU A 216 7.15 -16.18 9.47
CA LEU A 216 8.09 -15.48 10.35
C LEU A 216 7.67 -14.03 10.63
N LYS A 217 7.04 -13.34 9.68
CA LYS A 217 6.46 -12.00 9.94
C LYS A 217 5.30 -12.06 10.93
N VAL A 218 4.47 -13.10 10.86
CA VAL A 218 3.32 -13.29 11.76
C VAL A 218 3.76 -13.74 13.15
N SER A 219 4.84 -14.53 13.23
CA SER A 219 5.36 -15.10 14.47
C SER A 219 6.64 -14.42 14.97
N SER A 220 6.94 -13.19 14.54
CA SER A 220 8.24 -12.54 14.80
C SER A 220 8.55 -12.37 16.28
N ASP A 221 7.50 -12.17 17.07
CA ASP A 221 7.59 -11.86 18.50
C ASP A 221 7.65 -13.13 19.36
N LEU A 222 7.57 -14.32 18.74
CA LEU A 222 7.62 -15.61 19.42
C LEU A 222 9.06 -16.15 19.55
N SER A 223 9.26 -17.03 20.52
CA SER A 223 10.48 -17.83 20.64
C SER A 223 10.63 -18.80 19.45
N ALA A 224 11.86 -19.21 19.12
CA ALA A 224 12.10 -20.15 18.02
C ALA A 224 11.30 -21.48 18.14
N PRO A 225 11.18 -22.12 19.32
CA PRO A 225 10.30 -23.29 19.49
C PRO A 225 8.82 -22.98 19.19
N ALA A 226 8.33 -21.81 19.62
CA ALA A 226 6.96 -21.39 19.36
C ALA A 226 6.71 -21.05 17.88
N GLN A 227 7.71 -20.51 17.17
CA GLN A 227 7.66 -20.32 15.72
C GLN A 227 7.54 -21.65 14.97
N LEU A 228 8.32 -22.68 15.37
CA LEU A 228 8.23 -24.02 14.80
C LEU A 228 6.86 -24.67 15.08
N ALA A 229 6.37 -24.57 16.32
CA ALA A 229 5.05 -25.08 16.70
C ALA A 229 3.93 -24.40 15.90
N PHE A 230 4.04 -23.08 15.66
CA PHE A 230 3.12 -22.36 14.79
C PHE A 230 3.17 -22.88 13.35
N MET A 231 4.37 -23.13 12.80
CA MET A 231 4.52 -23.70 11.46
C MET A 231 3.88 -25.08 11.34
N ASP A 232 4.10 -25.96 12.32
CA ASP A 232 3.49 -27.29 12.36
C ASP A 232 1.96 -27.21 12.46
N THR A 233 1.44 -26.25 13.24
CA THR A 233 0.01 -25.98 13.36
C THR A 233 -0.59 -25.56 12.02
N VAL A 234 0.03 -24.63 11.29
CA VAL A 234 -0.43 -24.22 9.96
C VAL A 234 -0.35 -25.37 8.95
N GLU A 235 0.71 -26.17 8.98
CA GLU A 235 0.85 -27.36 8.13
C GLU A 235 -0.30 -28.36 8.36
N GLN A 236 -0.62 -28.64 9.63
CA GLN A 236 -1.69 -29.54 10.01
C GLN A 236 -3.07 -29.00 9.58
N LEU A 237 -3.35 -27.72 9.88
CA LEU A 237 -4.60 -27.05 9.51
C LEU A 237 -4.79 -27.04 7.99
N ALA A 238 -3.78 -26.63 7.23
CA ALA A 238 -3.87 -26.55 5.78
C ALA A 238 -4.02 -27.93 5.14
N SER A 239 -3.33 -28.95 5.65
CA SER A 239 -3.40 -30.33 5.11
C SER A 239 -4.79 -30.95 5.33
N GLN A 240 -5.33 -30.82 6.54
CA GLN A 240 -6.65 -31.34 6.86
C GLN A 240 -7.74 -30.57 6.11
N LEU A 241 -7.66 -29.23 6.07
CA LEU A 241 -8.63 -28.42 5.34
C LEU A 241 -8.61 -28.70 3.83
N ARG A 242 -7.43 -28.84 3.21
CA ARG A 242 -7.34 -29.21 1.78
C ARG A 242 -8.02 -30.55 1.52
N THR A 243 -7.79 -31.56 2.37
CA THR A 243 -8.40 -32.89 2.23
C THR A 243 -9.92 -32.80 2.29
N VAL A 244 -10.46 -32.05 3.26
CA VAL A 244 -11.89 -31.80 3.42
C VAL A 244 -12.47 -31.08 2.21
N LEU A 245 -11.83 -30.02 1.73
CA LEU A 245 -12.33 -29.23 0.60
C LEU A 245 -12.30 -30.01 -0.72
N LEU A 246 -11.28 -30.85 -0.94
CA LEU A 246 -11.24 -31.74 -2.10
C LEU A 246 -12.35 -32.81 -2.03
N ARG A 247 -12.56 -33.42 -0.86
CA ARG A 247 -13.61 -34.43 -0.65
C ARG A 247 -15.01 -33.88 -0.89
N THR A 248 -15.23 -32.61 -0.55
CA THR A 248 -16.53 -31.92 -0.64
C THR A 248 -16.67 -31.09 -1.92
N ASN A 249 -15.74 -31.22 -2.88
CA ASN A 249 -15.73 -30.47 -4.14
C ASN A 249 -15.81 -28.93 -3.95
N GLN A 250 -15.21 -28.42 -2.88
CA GLN A 250 -15.16 -26.99 -2.55
C GLN A 250 -13.95 -26.25 -3.16
N ILE A 251 -13.15 -26.94 -3.99
CA ILE A 251 -12.06 -26.36 -4.78
C ILE A 251 -12.38 -26.52 -6.25
N ILE A 252 -12.37 -25.40 -6.97
CA ILE A 252 -12.52 -25.33 -8.42
C ILE A 252 -11.14 -25.18 -9.05
N ARG A 253 -10.87 -25.99 -10.07
CA ARG A 253 -9.68 -25.85 -10.90
C ARG A 253 -9.99 -24.94 -12.10
N VAL A 254 -9.26 -23.85 -12.20
CA VAL A 254 -9.29 -22.91 -13.32
C VAL A 254 -8.12 -23.23 -14.25
N GLU A 255 -8.43 -23.63 -15.48
CA GLU A 255 -7.41 -23.97 -16.47
C GLU A 255 -6.67 -22.71 -16.94
N LYS A 256 -5.34 -22.75 -16.92
CA LYS A 256 -4.52 -21.66 -17.47
C LYS A 256 -4.41 -21.78 -18.99
N ASN A 257 -5.44 -21.34 -19.70
CA ASN A 257 -5.45 -21.27 -21.16
C ASN A 257 -5.81 -19.88 -21.69
N HIS A 258 -4.81 -18.99 -21.81
CA HIS A 258 -5.01 -17.59 -22.22
C HIS A 258 -5.66 -17.48 -23.60
N SER A 259 -5.24 -18.32 -24.56
CA SER A 259 -5.74 -18.27 -25.94
C SER A 259 -7.24 -18.55 -26.00
N VAL A 260 -7.70 -19.59 -25.28
CA VAL A 260 -9.11 -19.95 -25.22
C VAL A 260 -9.90 -18.88 -24.49
N LEU A 261 -9.45 -18.43 -23.32
CA LEU A 261 -10.18 -17.40 -22.57
C LEU A 261 -10.38 -16.13 -23.40
N TRP A 262 -9.30 -15.56 -23.94
CA TRP A 262 -9.38 -14.28 -24.65
C TRP A 262 -10.19 -14.36 -25.94
N ARG A 263 -10.29 -15.55 -26.55
CA ARG A 263 -11.20 -15.80 -27.68
C ARG A 263 -12.66 -15.82 -27.22
N ASN A 264 -12.95 -16.43 -26.08
CA ASN A 264 -14.31 -16.54 -25.55
C ASN A 264 -14.90 -15.19 -25.10
N VAL A 265 -14.04 -14.29 -24.62
CA VAL A 265 -14.45 -12.94 -24.19
C VAL A 265 -14.22 -11.86 -25.24
N ALA A 266 -13.81 -12.25 -26.46
CA ALA A 266 -13.57 -11.30 -27.54
C ALA A 266 -14.86 -10.57 -27.92
N GLY A 267 -14.76 -9.25 -28.14
CA GLY A 267 -15.88 -8.38 -28.45
C GLY A 267 -16.77 -8.01 -27.26
N GLN A 268 -16.46 -8.49 -26.04
CA GLN A 268 -17.27 -8.22 -24.85
C GLN A 268 -16.58 -7.19 -23.96
N GLN A 269 -17.35 -6.19 -23.53
CA GLN A 269 -16.81 -5.11 -22.69
C GLN A 269 -16.55 -5.60 -21.26
N ILE A 270 -15.36 -5.27 -20.76
CA ILE A 270 -14.92 -5.48 -19.40
C ILE A 270 -14.59 -4.14 -18.78
N GLY A 271 -15.26 -3.79 -17.69
CA GLY A 271 -15.01 -2.57 -16.93
C GLY A 271 -14.20 -2.82 -15.66
N PHE A 272 -13.39 -1.83 -15.30
CA PHE A 272 -12.59 -1.78 -14.07
C PHE A 272 -12.80 -0.42 -13.40
N VAL A 273 -13.06 -0.40 -12.10
CA VAL A 273 -13.31 0.83 -11.33
C VAL A 273 -12.47 0.84 -10.06
N ASP A 274 -11.87 1.99 -9.77
CA ASP A 274 -11.16 2.25 -8.52
C ASP A 274 -11.22 3.73 -8.11
N GLY A 275 -11.05 3.98 -6.82
CA GLY A 275 -11.06 5.29 -6.17
C GLY A 275 -9.70 5.70 -5.63
N GLY A 276 -9.15 6.80 -6.13
CA GLY A 276 -7.99 7.47 -5.58
C GLY A 276 -8.41 8.59 -4.62
N MET A 277 -7.80 8.65 -3.44
CA MET A 277 -8.04 9.71 -2.47
C MET A 277 -6.74 10.44 -2.12
N ALA A 278 -6.75 11.77 -2.14
CA ALA A 278 -5.65 12.59 -1.67
C ALA A 278 -5.82 12.92 -0.19
N ASN A 279 -4.72 12.88 0.57
CA ASN A 279 -4.70 13.35 1.94
C ASN A 279 -4.37 14.85 1.95
N LEU A 280 -5.37 15.68 2.22
CA LEU A 280 -5.25 17.13 2.26
C LEU A 280 -5.26 17.56 3.73
N ALA A 281 -4.14 18.12 4.21
CA ALA A 281 -4.03 18.60 5.58
C ALA A 281 -4.17 20.13 5.58
N MET A 282 -5.18 20.65 6.27
CA MET A 282 -5.42 22.09 6.40
C MET A 282 -5.89 22.46 7.80
N ILE A 283 -5.54 23.66 8.26
CA ILE A 283 -5.99 24.22 9.54
C ILE A 283 -7.38 24.83 9.34
N GLY A 284 -8.35 24.44 10.18
CA GLY A 284 -9.71 25.00 10.15
C GLY A 284 -10.65 24.42 9.09
N ALA A 285 -10.19 23.45 8.28
CA ALA A 285 -10.93 22.82 7.20
C ALA A 285 -10.63 21.30 7.18
N ALA A 286 -11.58 20.50 6.70
CA ALA A 286 -11.44 19.06 6.51
C ALA A 286 -11.66 18.69 5.02
N PRO A 287 -10.74 19.12 4.13
CA PRO A 287 -10.88 18.87 2.71
C PRO A 287 -10.75 17.38 2.38
N VAL A 288 -11.62 16.93 1.49
CA VAL A 288 -11.56 15.61 0.87
C VAL A 288 -11.50 15.77 -0.64
N ALA A 289 -10.51 15.11 -1.24
CA ALA A 289 -10.39 14.95 -2.67
C ALA A 289 -10.40 13.45 -3.00
N VAL A 290 -11.51 12.98 -3.57
CA VAL A 290 -11.65 11.62 -4.11
C VAL A 290 -11.89 11.71 -5.62
N ARG A 291 -11.19 10.86 -6.37
CA ARG A 291 -11.38 10.70 -7.81
C ARG A 291 -11.64 9.23 -8.09
N VAL A 292 -12.71 8.96 -8.81
CA VAL A 292 -13.03 7.60 -9.26
C VAL A 292 -12.74 7.50 -10.74
N GLY A 293 -11.88 6.54 -11.08
CA GLY A 293 -11.51 6.20 -12.45
C GLY A 293 -12.29 4.99 -12.93
N GLY A 294 -12.57 4.95 -14.23
CA GLY A 294 -13.04 3.80 -14.96
C GLY A 294 -12.08 3.46 -16.08
N TYR A 295 -11.80 2.18 -16.28
CA TYR A 295 -11.08 1.66 -17.43
C TYR A 295 -11.94 0.57 -18.08
N ILE A 296 -12.26 0.73 -19.36
CA ILE A 296 -13.07 -0.21 -20.13
C ILE A 296 -12.21 -0.76 -21.25
N VAL A 297 -12.26 -2.07 -21.45
CA VAL A 297 -11.57 -2.75 -22.53
C VAL A 297 -12.49 -3.74 -23.24
N THR A 298 -12.38 -3.80 -24.56
CA THR A 298 -13.06 -4.79 -25.41
C THR A 298 -12.00 -5.72 -26.01
N PRO A 299 -11.71 -6.88 -25.40
CA PRO A 299 -10.71 -7.81 -25.93
C PRO A 299 -11.01 -8.22 -27.37
N GLY A 300 -9.97 -8.41 -28.18
CA GLY A 300 -10.13 -8.80 -29.59
C GLY A 300 -10.41 -7.64 -30.56
N ASP A 301 -10.85 -6.47 -30.07
CA ASP A 301 -10.89 -5.26 -30.87
C ASP A 301 -9.46 -4.76 -31.16
N ARG A 302 -9.22 -4.32 -32.40
CA ARG A 302 -7.94 -3.81 -32.90
C ARG A 302 -7.99 -2.33 -33.28
N THR A 303 -9.14 -1.69 -33.13
CA THR A 303 -9.33 -0.26 -33.37
C THR A 303 -8.77 0.57 -32.22
N ALA A 304 -8.78 1.90 -32.38
CA ALA A 304 -8.44 2.83 -31.30
C ALA A 304 -9.47 2.81 -30.16
N ASP A 305 -10.69 2.33 -30.43
CA ASP A 305 -11.80 2.26 -29.48
C ASP A 305 -11.76 0.99 -28.61
N ARG A 306 -10.68 0.21 -28.68
CA ARG A 306 -10.49 -0.97 -27.83
C ARG A 306 -10.53 -0.63 -26.34
N GLU A 307 -9.95 0.51 -25.97
CA GLU A 307 -9.71 0.91 -24.59
C GLU A 307 -10.17 2.33 -24.31
N HIS A 308 -10.92 2.50 -23.23
CA HIS A 308 -11.44 3.80 -22.80
C HIS A 308 -11.14 4.08 -21.34
N PHE A 309 -10.68 5.29 -21.07
CA PHE A 309 -10.47 5.82 -19.72
C PHE A 309 -11.52 6.87 -19.43
N VAL A 310 -12.25 6.69 -18.34
CA VAL A 310 -13.36 7.57 -17.97
C VAL A 310 -13.12 8.08 -16.56
N VAL A 311 -13.18 9.40 -16.37
CA VAL A 311 -13.27 9.94 -15.01
C VAL A 311 -14.73 9.89 -14.61
N LEU A 312 -15.07 8.95 -13.73
CA LEU A 312 -16.46 8.64 -13.40
C LEU A 312 -17.02 9.63 -12.40
N LYS A 313 -16.25 9.95 -11.36
CA LYS A 313 -16.66 10.88 -10.30
C LYS A 313 -15.46 11.64 -9.75
N LYS A 314 -15.71 12.85 -9.27
CA LYS A 314 -14.76 13.67 -8.50
C LYS A 314 -15.52 14.29 -7.35
N LEU A 315 -14.99 14.13 -6.15
CA LEU A 315 -15.47 14.81 -4.95
C LEU A 315 -14.30 15.63 -4.44
N ILE A 316 -14.32 16.94 -4.68
CA ILE A 316 -13.38 17.90 -4.10
C ILE A 316 -14.23 18.86 -3.30
N SER A 317 -14.30 18.65 -1.99
CA SER A 317 -15.15 19.44 -1.12
C SER A 317 -14.65 19.39 0.32
N GLU A 318 -15.23 20.23 1.17
CA GLU A 318 -15.14 20.08 2.61
C GLU A 318 -15.95 18.86 3.05
N LEU A 319 -15.47 18.10 4.03
CA LEU A 319 -16.24 16.98 4.57
C LEU A 319 -17.61 17.43 5.09
N TYR A 320 -17.69 18.58 5.75
CA TYR A 320 -18.92 19.09 6.35
C TYR A 320 -19.24 20.48 5.85
N ALA A 321 -20.53 20.75 5.67
CA ALA A 321 -21.02 22.02 5.18
C ALA A 321 -20.74 23.17 6.18
N GLY A 322 -20.02 24.19 5.70
CA GLY A 322 -20.21 25.59 6.13
C GLY A 322 -21.24 26.28 5.21
N HIS A 323 -21.21 27.61 5.10
CA HIS A 323 -22.16 28.36 4.25
C HIS A 323 -22.09 28.06 2.74
N ASP A 324 -21.00 27.47 2.23
CA ASP A 324 -20.77 27.24 0.79
C ASP A 324 -20.89 25.74 0.36
N GLY A 325 -21.46 24.86 1.21
CA GLY A 325 -21.76 23.46 0.88
C GLY A 325 -20.57 22.47 1.08
N GLY A 326 -20.86 21.30 1.67
CA GLY A 326 -19.89 20.23 1.94
C GLY A 326 -20.41 18.86 1.50
N VAL A 327 -19.64 17.79 1.72
CA VAL A 327 -20.08 16.41 1.41
C VAL A 327 -21.28 16.02 2.29
N TYR A 328 -21.23 16.39 3.56
CA TYR A 328 -22.24 16.09 4.57
C TYR A 328 -22.89 17.37 5.12
N ASP A 329 -24.16 17.30 5.46
CA ASP A 329 -24.95 18.36 6.11
C ASP A 329 -24.78 18.36 7.63
N GLY A 330 -23.54 18.21 8.10
CA GLY A 330 -23.22 18.21 9.52
C GLY A 330 -21.83 17.68 9.81
N SER A 331 -21.34 17.95 11.02
CA SER A 331 -20.05 17.47 11.49
C SER A 331 -20.19 16.16 12.28
N PHE A 332 -19.10 15.39 12.34
CA PHE A 332 -19.02 14.17 13.12
C PHE A 332 -17.63 14.05 13.75
N PRO A 333 -17.49 13.56 15.00
CA PRO A 333 -16.19 13.52 15.68
C PRO A 333 -15.14 12.64 14.98
N ASP A 334 -15.57 11.52 14.39
CA ASP A 334 -14.69 10.63 13.63
C ASP A 334 -14.63 11.04 12.15
N TYR A 335 -13.73 11.98 11.84
CA TYR A 335 -13.45 12.39 10.45
C TYR A 335 -12.99 11.24 9.56
N GLY A 336 -12.33 10.23 10.15
CA GLY A 336 -11.91 9.04 9.44
C GLY A 336 -13.11 8.24 8.91
N ALA A 337 -14.16 8.11 9.72
CA ALA A 337 -15.42 7.48 9.33
C ALA A 337 -16.13 8.25 8.21
N LEU A 338 -16.24 9.59 8.31
CA LEU A 338 -16.85 10.42 7.26
C LEU A 338 -16.13 10.27 5.91
N ARG A 339 -14.80 10.36 5.93
CA ARG A 339 -13.97 10.23 4.74
C ARG A 339 -14.10 8.85 4.10
N ASP A 340 -14.12 7.80 4.92
CA ASP A 340 -14.24 6.42 4.46
C ASP A 340 -15.63 6.15 3.86
N ALA A 341 -16.71 6.63 4.50
CA ALA A 341 -18.08 6.56 3.97
C ALA A 341 -18.25 7.31 2.64
N ALA A 342 -17.63 8.49 2.51
CA ALA A 342 -17.66 9.27 1.27
C ALA A 342 -16.92 8.52 0.14
N ARG A 343 -15.75 7.95 0.45
CA ARG A 343 -14.97 7.13 -0.48
C ARG A 343 -15.74 5.89 -0.96
N ILE A 344 -16.34 5.14 -0.03
CA ILE A 344 -17.13 3.94 -0.37
C ILE A 344 -18.30 4.32 -1.28
N SER A 345 -19.02 5.39 -0.96
CA SER A 345 -20.20 5.81 -1.73
C SER A 345 -19.84 6.32 -3.11
N ILE A 346 -18.75 7.07 -3.25
CA ILE A 346 -18.36 7.62 -4.55
C ILE A 346 -17.79 6.53 -5.48
N GLU A 347 -17.06 5.55 -4.93
CA GLU A 347 -16.60 4.37 -5.67
C GLU A 347 -17.80 3.54 -6.18
N ALA A 348 -18.78 3.29 -5.31
CA ALA A 348 -20.03 2.61 -5.67
C ALA A 348 -20.84 3.40 -6.72
N ALA A 349 -20.97 4.72 -6.56
CA ALA A 349 -21.59 5.60 -7.55
C ALA A 349 -20.87 5.54 -8.91
N GLY A 350 -19.54 5.44 -8.92
CA GLY A 350 -18.76 5.24 -10.14
C GLY A 350 -19.11 3.94 -10.85
N GLY A 351 -19.24 2.84 -10.09
CA GLY A 351 -19.72 1.56 -10.62
C GLY A 351 -21.16 1.62 -11.15
N VAL A 352 -22.06 2.35 -10.48
CA VAL A 352 -23.43 2.54 -10.98
C VAL A 352 -23.41 3.32 -12.30
N ARG A 353 -22.63 4.41 -12.36
CA ARG A 353 -22.50 5.24 -13.55
C ARG A 353 -21.96 4.45 -14.75
N ILE A 354 -20.91 3.65 -14.56
CA ILE A 354 -20.30 2.91 -15.67
C ILE A 354 -21.30 1.91 -16.28
N LEU A 355 -22.13 1.26 -15.46
CA LEU A 355 -23.14 0.31 -15.94
C LEU A 355 -24.32 1.00 -16.63
N ARG A 356 -24.65 2.22 -16.21
CA ARG A 356 -25.67 3.04 -16.86
C ARG A 356 -25.18 3.57 -18.22
N ASP A 357 -23.96 4.09 -18.25
CA ASP A 357 -23.37 4.70 -19.44
C ASP A 357 -22.94 3.62 -20.47
N TYR A 358 -22.71 2.38 -20.04
CA TYR A 358 -22.33 1.23 -20.88
C TYR A 358 -23.20 -0.02 -20.55
N PRO A 359 -24.45 -0.07 -21.04
CA PRO A 359 -25.41 -1.13 -20.67
C PRO A 359 -25.04 -2.52 -21.19
N ASP A 360 -24.22 -2.61 -22.25
CA ASP A 360 -23.75 -3.87 -22.84
C ASP A 360 -22.56 -4.49 -22.08
N MET A 361 -22.11 -3.86 -20.99
CA MET A 361 -21.01 -4.35 -20.19
C MET A 361 -21.34 -5.71 -19.57
N ARG A 362 -20.46 -6.69 -19.77
CA ARG A 362 -20.69 -8.07 -19.28
C ARG A 362 -20.08 -8.31 -17.90
N TRP A 363 -18.97 -7.65 -17.60
CA TRP A 363 -18.30 -7.71 -16.31
C TRP A 363 -17.82 -6.35 -15.84
N LEU A 364 -18.00 -6.08 -14.55
CA LEU A 364 -17.45 -4.93 -13.86
C LEU A 364 -16.64 -5.41 -12.65
N PHE A 365 -15.35 -5.11 -12.65
CA PHE A 365 -14.46 -5.36 -11.54
C PHE A 365 -14.22 -4.07 -10.75
N MET A 366 -14.59 -4.09 -9.47
CA MET A 366 -14.33 -3.01 -8.53
C MET A 366 -13.13 -3.38 -7.67
N HIS A 367 -12.18 -2.46 -7.53
CA HIS A 367 -11.08 -2.64 -6.61
C HIS A 367 -11.59 -2.52 -5.16
N GLY A 368 -11.34 -3.53 -4.32
CA GLY A 368 -11.82 -3.57 -2.94
C GLY A 368 -13.01 -4.50 -2.70
N ALA A 369 -13.55 -4.44 -1.48
CA ALA A 369 -14.68 -5.28 -1.09
C ALA A 369 -15.94 -4.84 -1.82
N LEU A 370 -16.77 -5.79 -2.26
CA LEU A 370 -18.02 -5.47 -2.93
C LEU A 370 -19.03 -4.86 -1.95
N VAL A 371 -19.08 -5.40 -0.74
CA VAL A 371 -19.96 -4.93 0.34
C VAL A 371 -19.12 -4.61 1.57
N ASN A 372 -19.12 -3.34 1.97
CA ASN A 372 -18.42 -2.88 3.17
C ASN A 372 -19.31 -2.99 4.43
N PRO A 373 -18.73 -3.24 5.61
CA PRO A 373 -19.47 -3.25 6.87
C PRO A 373 -19.92 -1.83 7.23
N VAL A 374 -21.21 -1.63 7.54
CA VAL A 374 -21.76 -0.27 7.71
C VAL A 374 -22.08 0.12 9.15
N SER A 375 -22.11 -0.83 10.09
CA SER A 375 -22.52 -0.57 11.48
C SER A 375 -21.65 0.46 12.24
N ARG A 376 -20.47 0.81 11.71
CA ARG A 376 -19.60 1.86 12.28
C ARG A 376 -19.96 3.28 11.85
N TYR A 377 -20.78 3.44 10.81
CA TYR A 377 -21.17 4.74 10.24
C TYR A 377 -22.58 5.10 10.69
N THR A 378 -22.77 5.05 12.00
CA THR A 378 -24.05 5.30 12.67
C THR A 378 -23.85 6.31 13.79
N ASP A 379 -24.95 6.75 14.40
CA ASP A 379 -24.95 7.62 15.56
C ASP A 379 -24.08 7.08 16.70
N VAL A 380 -23.36 7.99 17.37
CA VAL A 380 -22.65 7.70 18.62
C VAL A 380 -23.63 7.82 19.78
N MET A 381 -23.93 6.69 20.41
CA MET A 381 -24.85 6.60 21.54
C MET A 381 -24.07 6.60 22.87
N ARG A 382 -24.55 7.35 23.86
CA ARG A 382 -24.10 7.26 25.26
C ARG A 382 -25.31 7.35 26.19
N ASP A 383 -25.40 6.43 27.15
CA ASP A 383 -26.51 6.36 28.11
C ASP A 383 -27.90 6.35 27.45
N GLY A 384 -28.01 5.67 26.29
CA GLY A 384 -29.26 5.57 25.52
C GLY A 384 -29.65 6.83 24.74
N LYS A 385 -28.80 7.86 24.69
CA LYS A 385 -29.03 9.10 23.94
C LYS A 385 -27.99 9.28 22.84
N THR A 386 -28.42 9.84 21.71
CA THR A 386 -27.52 10.25 20.62
C THR A 386 -26.66 11.41 21.09
N GLN A 387 -25.34 11.19 21.21
CA GLN A 387 -24.39 12.27 21.47
C GLN A 387 -23.97 12.98 20.18
N HIS A 388 -23.76 12.20 19.13
CA HIS A 388 -23.40 12.70 17.81
C HIS A 388 -24.16 11.90 16.77
N ALA A 389 -25.02 12.56 15.99
CA ALA A 389 -25.70 11.94 14.87
C ALA A 389 -24.73 11.80 13.69
N PHE A 390 -24.75 10.67 12.99
CA PHE A 390 -23.98 10.56 11.75
C PHE A 390 -24.68 11.41 10.68
N PRO A 391 -23.99 12.37 10.05
CA PRO A 391 -24.64 13.35 9.20
C PRO A 391 -25.12 12.73 7.87
N ASN A 392 -26.15 13.35 7.29
CA ASN A 392 -26.64 12.99 5.96
C ASN A 392 -25.72 13.56 4.88
N PHE A 393 -25.76 12.97 3.68
CA PHE A 393 -25.16 13.61 2.52
C PHE A 393 -25.92 14.89 2.17
N SER A 394 -25.18 15.90 1.70
CA SER A 394 -25.78 17.12 1.16
C SER A 394 -26.53 16.85 -0.14
N GLU A 395 -27.49 17.70 -0.47
CA GLU A 395 -28.23 17.65 -1.74
C GLU A 395 -27.28 17.59 -2.96
N ALA A 396 -26.25 18.46 -2.97
CA ALA A 396 -25.22 18.46 -4.01
C ALA A 396 -24.46 17.11 -4.11
N SER A 397 -24.21 16.47 -2.96
CA SER A 397 -23.57 15.15 -2.94
C SER A 397 -24.52 14.05 -3.39
N LEU A 398 -25.81 14.12 -3.05
CA LEU A 398 -26.82 13.17 -3.51
C LEU A 398 -26.96 13.19 -5.03
N CYS A 399 -26.95 14.37 -5.67
CA CYS A 399 -26.89 14.51 -7.13
C CYS A 399 -25.71 13.76 -7.77
N GLU A 400 -24.56 13.76 -7.09
CA GLU A 400 -23.39 13.03 -7.57
C GLU A 400 -23.46 11.53 -7.25
N LEU A 401 -24.02 11.14 -6.11
CA LEU A 401 -24.00 9.74 -5.64
C LEU A 401 -25.13 8.88 -6.22
N LEU A 402 -26.28 9.48 -6.54
CA LEU A 402 -27.50 8.84 -7.01
C LEU A 402 -28.22 9.69 -8.07
N PRO A 403 -27.62 9.92 -9.25
CA PRO A 403 -28.25 10.71 -10.31
C PRO A 403 -29.56 10.04 -10.80
N GLY A 404 -30.68 10.76 -10.72
CA GLY A 404 -32.05 10.31 -10.98
C GLY A 404 -32.82 9.76 -9.77
N ASP A 405 -32.23 9.79 -8.57
CA ASP A 405 -32.81 9.36 -7.29
C ASP A 405 -32.26 10.27 -6.17
N GLU A 406 -32.18 11.59 -6.48
CA GLU A 406 -31.57 12.62 -5.63
C GLU A 406 -32.45 13.08 -4.47
N ASP A 407 -33.78 13.03 -4.66
CA ASP A 407 -34.80 13.55 -3.74
C ASP A 407 -34.93 12.64 -2.50
N ARG A 408 -33.88 12.66 -1.67
CA ARG A 408 -33.75 11.85 -0.45
C ARG A 408 -33.56 12.77 0.74
N GLU A 409 -34.35 12.54 1.77
CA GLU A 409 -34.30 13.32 3.01
C GLU A 409 -34.18 12.42 4.24
N GLY A 410 -33.76 13.02 5.36
CA GLY A 410 -33.66 12.33 6.64
C GLY A 410 -32.82 11.05 6.54
N ARG A 411 -33.36 9.92 7.01
CA ARG A 411 -32.66 8.63 6.99
C ARG A 411 -32.33 8.13 5.58
N GLU A 412 -33.05 8.56 4.55
CA GLU A 412 -32.80 8.12 3.17
C GLU A 412 -31.61 8.84 2.52
N ALA A 413 -31.25 10.02 3.04
CA ALA A 413 -30.05 10.78 2.65
C ALA A 413 -28.78 10.33 3.39
N ASN A 414 -28.92 9.45 4.38
CA ASN A 414 -27.79 8.95 5.16
C ASN A 414 -26.95 7.95 4.35
N PHE A 415 -25.65 7.87 4.67
CA PHE A 415 -24.71 6.91 4.08
C PHE A 415 -25.26 5.48 3.99
N ILE A 416 -25.92 4.98 5.04
CA ILE A 416 -26.45 3.62 5.07
C ILE A 416 -27.51 3.41 3.98
N SER A 417 -28.45 4.34 3.83
CA SER A 417 -29.52 4.19 2.82
C SER A 417 -29.00 4.42 1.40
N VAL A 418 -28.13 5.41 1.22
CA VAL A 418 -27.53 5.74 -0.09
C VAL A 418 -26.66 4.60 -0.60
N TYR A 419 -25.78 4.06 0.25
CA TYR A 419 -24.91 2.95 -0.15
C TYR A 419 -25.70 1.67 -0.40
N LEU A 420 -26.74 1.38 0.41
CA LEU A 420 -27.66 0.27 0.14
C LEU A 420 -28.28 0.41 -1.26
N ARG A 421 -28.81 1.59 -1.60
CA ARG A 421 -29.39 1.86 -2.91
C ARG A 421 -28.40 1.65 -4.05
N GLN A 422 -27.16 2.09 -3.90
CA GLN A 422 -26.11 1.86 -4.89
C GLN A 422 -25.82 0.37 -5.09
N LEU A 423 -25.76 -0.41 -4.00
CA LEU A 423 -25.58 -1.86 -4.07
C LEU A 423 -26.77 -2.56 -4.74
N GLU A 424 -28.00 -2.09 -4.53
CA GLU A 424 -29.18 -2.58 -5.24
C GLU A 424 -29.08 -2.33 -6.75
N LEU A 425 -28.66 -1.12 -7.16
CA LEU A 425 -28.49 -0.77 -8.57
C LEU A 425 -27.39 -1.61 -9.24
N LEU A 426 -26.24 -1.76 -8.57
CA LEU A 426 -25.17 -2.66 -9.02
C LEU A 426 -25.67 -4.12 -9.11
N GLY A 427 -26.41 -4.57 -8.10
CA GLY A 427 -27.01 -5.89 -8.03
C GLY A 427 -28.07 -6.14 -9.10
N ALA A 428 -28.84 -5.13 -9.50
CA ALA A 428 -29.91 -5.25 -10.50
C ALA A 428 -29.39 -5.23 -11.95
N SER A 429 -28.13 -4.82 -12.18
CA SER A 429 -27.54 -4.73 -13.52
C SER A 429 -27.46 -6.08 -14.26
N GLY A 430 -27.36 -6.06 -15.59
CA GLY A 430 -27.10 -7.28 -16.38
C GLY A 430 -25.66 -7.80 -16.26
N ALA A 431 -24.73 -6.93 -15.86
CA ALA A 431 -23.32 -7.26 -15.68
C ALA A 431 -23.08 -8.12 -14.43
N ALA A 432 -22.04 -8.96 -14.49
CA ALA A 432 -21.46 -9.56 -13.29
C ALA A 432 -20.56 -8.52 -12.60
N VAL A 433 -20.99 -8.06 -11.42
CA VAL A 433 -20.25 -7.07 -10.63
C VAL A 433 -19.46 -7.78 -9.54
N CYS A 434 -18.15 -7.56 -9.52
CA CYS A 434 -17.23 -8.27 -8.63
C CYS A 434 -16.35 -7.29 -7.86
N GLY A 435 -16.25 -7.46 -6.54
CA GLY A 435 -15.19 -6.85 -5.74
C GLY A 435 -13.94 -7.72 -5.78
N VAL A 436 -12.77 -7.13 -6.04
CA VAL A 436 -11.49 -7.85 -6.10
C VAL A 436 -10.50 -7.20 -5.16
N VAL A 437 -9.96 -7.98 -4.22
CA VAL A 437 -9.10 -7.48 -3.14
C VAL A 437 -7.74 -8.13 -3.19
N GLU A 438 -6.70 -7.29 -3.32
CA GLU A 438 -5.29 -7.71 -3.24
C GLU A 438 -4.82 -7.85 -1.78
N ARG A 439 -5.27 -6.95 -0.90
CA ARG A 439 -4.74 -6.82 0.46
C ARG A 439 -5.14 -8.01 1.34
N GLU A 440 -4.17 -8.51 2.09
CA GLU A 440 -4.39 -9.54 3.10
C GLU A 440 -5.30 -9.02 4.23
N SER A 441 -6.36 -9.76 4.53
CA SER A 441 -7.23 -9.51 5.68
C SER A 441 -6.75 -10.26 6.93
N HIS A 442 -7.05 -9.71 8.10
CA HIS A 442 -6.76 -10.34 9.40
C HIS A 442 -7.91 -11.22 9.92
N THR A 443 -8.86 -11.58 9.05
CA THR A 443 -10.09 -12.30 9.40
C THR A 443 -9.93 -13.81 9.26
N THR A 444 -10.82 -14.55 9.92
CA THR A 444 -11.04 -15.99 9.76
C THR A 444 -12.47 -16.29 9.28
N SER A 445 -13.20 -15.26 8.83
CA SER A 445 -14.62 -15.32 8.52
C SER A 445 -14.97 -16.34 7.44
N ILE A 446 -14.07 -16.52 6.46
CA ILE A 446 -14.31 -17.42 5.33
C ILE A 446 -14.08 -18.86 5.76
N THR A 447 -13.00 -19.14 6.50
CA THR A 447 -12.79 -20.43 7.13
C THR A 447 -13.95 -20.80 8.06
N GLN A 448 -14.43 -19.88 8.90
CA GLN A 448 -15.58 -20.13 9.77
C GLN A 448 -16.86 -20.45 8.98
N ALA A 449 -17.14 -19.70 7.91
CA ALA A 449 -18.29 -19.96 7.05
C ALA A 449 -18.21 -21.34 6.37
N ILE A 450 -17.03 -21.74 5.90
CA ILE A 450 -16.79 -23.09 5.37
C ILE A 450 -17.10 -24.14 6.44
N LEU A 451 -16.48 -24.03 7.63
CA LEU A 451 -16.67 -25.00 8.71
C LEU A 451 -18.12 -25.15 9.15
N ASN A 452 -18.90 -24.06 9.11
CA ASN A 452 -20.32 -24.06 9.45
C ASN A 452 -21.18 -24.76 8.38
N ASN A 453 -20.77 -24.70 7.11
CA ASN A 453 -21.54 -25.28 5.98
C ASN A 453 -21.20 -26.75 5.71
N LEU A 454 -20.07 -27.25 6.20
CA LEU A 454 -19.66 -28.66 6.03
C LEU A 454 -20.63 -29.62 6.71
N GLN A 455 -21.09 -30.64 5.99
CA GLN A 455 -21.93 -31.69 6.54
C GLN A 455 -21.08 -32.79 7.18
N ASP A 456 -21.41 -33.18 8.41
CA ASP A 456 -20.60 -34.11 9.20
C ASP A 456 -20.41 -35.47 8.51
N HIS A 457 -21.47 -35.98 7.86
CA HIS A 457 -21.43 -37.27 7.16
C HIS A 457 -20.51 -37.29 5.93
N GLU A 458 -20.25 -36.13 5.29
CA GLU A 458 -19.38 -36.02 4.11
C GLU A 458 -17.89 -36.12 4.48
N ILE A 459 -17.55 -35.70 5.71
CA ILE A 459 -16.18 -35.54 6.18
C ILE A 459 -15.77 -36.59 7.21
N GLN A 460 -16.70 -37.26 7.87
CA GLN A 460 -16.40 -38.21 8.96
C GLN A 460 -15.36 -39.27 8.58
N SER A 461 -15.38 -39.79 7.35
CA SER A 461 -14.48 -40.87 6.91
C SER A 461 -13.03 -40.42 6.66
N ILE A 462 -12.76 -39.11 6.61
CA ILE A 462 -11.44 -38.54 6.29
C ILE A 462 -10.83 -37.75 7.45
N LEU A 463 -11.56 -37.57 8.55
CA LEU A 463 -11.10 -36.82 9.69
C LEU A 463 -10.41 -37.71 10.72
N PRO A 464 -9.40 -37.20 11.44
CA PRO A 464 -8.75 -37.93 12.53
C PRO A 464 -9.61 -37.99 13.80
N LEU A 465 -10.65 -37.16 13.89
CA LEU A 465 -11.55 -37.01 15.04
C LEU A 465 -13.01 -36.97 14.54
N PRO A 466 -13.99 -37.25 15.42
CA PRO A 466 -15.39 -37.00 15.10
C PRO A 466 -15.62 -35.58 14.60
N PRO A 467 -16.47 -35.35 13.58
CA PRO A 467 -16.64 -34.04 12.93
C PRO A 467 -16.85 -32.85 13.88
N ALA A 468 -17.70 -33.00 14.90
CA ALA A 468 -17.94 -31.95 15.89
C ALA A 468 -16.67 -31.58 16.68
N GLN A 469 -15.91 -32.59 17.14
CA GLN A 469 -14.66 -32.39 17.88
C GLN A 469 -13.59 -31.78 16.98
N TRP A 470 -13.48 -32.27 15.73
CA TRP A 470 -12.55 -31.73 14.75
C TRP A 470 -12.84 -30.24 14.45
N LYS A 471 -14.10 -29.88 14.18
CA LYS A 471 -14.51 -28.49 13.94
C LYS A 471 -14.20 -27.60 15.15
N SER A 472 -14.42 -28.09 16.37
CA SER A 472 -14.10 -27.34 17.60
C SER A 472 -12.59 -27.11 17.73
N TRP A 473 -11.79 -28.16 17.60
CA TRP A 473 -10.33 -28.07 17.63
C TRP A 473 -9.80 -27.13 16.54
N PHE A 474 -10.29 -27.26 15.30
CA PHE A 474 -9.86 -26.44 14.18
C PHE A 474 -10.09 -24.95 14.46
N ARG A 475 -11.25 -24.60 15.04
CA ARG A 475 -11.58 -23.21 15.42
C ARG A 475 -10.66 -22.65 16.49
N ALA A 476 -10.34 -23.45 17.51
CA ALA A 476 -9.41 -23.05 18.56
C ALA A 476 -7.99 -22.84 17.99
N ALA A 477 -7.54 -23.74 17.11
CA ALA A 477 -6.21 -23.68 16.51
C ALA A 477 -6.00 -22.50 15.54
N ILE A 478 -7.03 -22.08 14.78
CA ILE A 478 -6.91 -20.92 13.89
C ILE A 478 -6.91 -19.58 14.63
N ASP A 479 -7.59 -19.52 15.78
CA ASP A 479 -7.75 -18.29 16.55
C ASP A 479 -7.63 -18.58 18.06
N PRO A 480 -6.39 -18.76 18.55
CA PRO A 480 -6.10 -19.09 19.95
C PRO A 480 -6.64 -18.04 20.93
N SER A 481 -6.84 -16.79 20.47
CA SER A 481 -7.34 -15.69 21.32
C SER A 481 -8.73 -15.91 21.91
N ASN A 482 -9.49 -16.91 21.44
CA ASN A 482 -10.78 -17.29 22.01
C ASN A 482 -10.68 -18.31 23.16
N ASP A 483 -9.47 -18.79 23.46
CA ASP A 483 -9.19 -19.73 24.54
C ASP A 483 -8.19 -19.08 25.51
N ALA A 484 -8.60 -18.92 26.77
CA ALA A 484 -7.82 -18.23 27.79
C ALA A 484 -6.50 -18.94 28.11
N GLU A 485 -6.38 -20.23 27.77
CA GLU A 485 -5.19 -21.04 28.00
C GLU A 485 -4.32 -21.22 26.74
N ALA A 486 -4.79 -20.76 25.57
CA ALA A 486 -4.08 -20.96 24.30
C ALA A 486 -3.22 -19.74 23.93
N GLU A 487 -1.90 -19.96 23.84
CA GLU A 487 -0.93 -18.97 23.37
C GLU A 487 -0.56 -19.22 21.90
N GLY A 488 -0.66 -18.19 21.05
CA GLY A 488 -0.18 -18.26 19.67
C GLY A 488 -0.80 -17.24 18.73
N PRO A 489 -0.13 -16.94 17.60
CA PRO A 489 -0.65 -16.00 16.62
C PRO A 489 -1.81 -16.60 15.84
N ARG A 490 -2.76 -15.74 15.47
CA ARG A 490 -3.92 -16.11 14.65
C ARG A 490 -3.50 -16.52 13.24
N VAL A 491 -4.06 -17.63 12.74
CA VAL A 491 -3.95 -18.07 11.35
C VAL A 491 -5.08 -17.41 10.54
N THR A 492 -4.74 -16.45 9.69
CA THR A 492 -5.74 -15.68 8.91
C THR A 492 -6.20 -16.43 7.65
N ASP A 493 -7.38 -16.08 7.13
CA ASP A 493 -7.92 -16.63 5.87
C ASP A 493 -6.87 -16.58 4.73
N PRO A 494 -6.22 -15.43 4.42
CA PRO A 494 -5.23 -15.39 3.33
C PRO A 494 -4.05 -16.32 3.55
N LEU A 495 -3.51 -16.41 4.78
CA LEU A 495 -2.38 -17.28 5.10
C LEU A 495 -2.77 -18.75 4.92
N LEU A 496 -3.91 -19.15 5.49
CA LEU A 496 -4.40 -20.52 5.41
C LEU A 496 -4.67 -20.93 3.96
N PHE A 497 -5.39 -20.10 3.20
CA PHE A 497 -5.72 -20.43 1.81
C PHE A 497 -4.53 -20.37 0.87
N ARG A 498 -3.50 -19.57 1.18
CA ARG A 498 -2.22 -19.62 0.48
C ARG A 498 -1.49 -20.94 0.66
N CYS A 499 -1.72 -21.65 1.77
CA CYS A 499 -1.20 -23.00 2.01
C CYS A 499 -2.10 -24.09 1.39
N VAL A 500 -3.41 -23.86 1.36
CA VAL A 500 -4.41 -24.82 0.87
C VAL A 500 -4.51 -24.86 -0.65
N LEU A 501 -4.60 -23.72 -1.34
CA LEU A 501 -4.94 -23.62 -2.77
C LEU A 501 -3.72 -23.66 -3.68
N GLU A 502 -3.69 -24.49 -4.71
CA GLU A 502 -2.63 -24.50 -5.72
C GLU A 502 -2.81 -23.39 -6.77
N PRO A 503 -1.75 -22.97 -7.49
CA PRO A 503 -1.88 -22.03 -8.60
C PRO A 503 -2.92 -22.48 -9.63
N GLY A 504 -3.92 -21.64 -9.89
CA GLY A 504 -5.07 -21.95 -10.72
C GLY A 504 -6.22 -22.64 -9.98
N GLU A 505 -6.18 -22.73 -8.65
CA GLU A 505 -7.32 -23.16 -7.84
C GLU A 505 -8.04 -21.97 -7.20
N ALA A 506 -9.36 -22.09 -7.11
CA ALA A 506 -10.21 -21.18 -6.36
C ALA A 506 -11.12 -21.96 -5.39
N LEU A 507 -11.52 -21.33 -4.29
CA LEU A 507 -12.58 -21.88 -3.45
C LEU A 507 -13.94 -21.72 -4.13
N VAL A 508 -14.86 -22.64 -3.90
CA VAL A 508 -16.28 -22.38 -4.16
C VAL A 508 -16.71 -21.20 -3.28
N PRO A 509 -17.39 -20.17 -3.82
CA PRO A 509 -17.75 -19.00 -3.04
C PRO A 509 -18.69 -19.33 -1.90
N VAL A 510 -18.40 -18.78 -0.71
CA VAL A 510 -19.25 -18.92 0.48
C VAL A 510 -19.91 -17.59 0.85
N PRO A 511 -21.16 -17.60 1.33
CA PRO A 511 -21.83 -16.37 1.74
C PRO A 511 -21.20 -15.81 3.02
N ILE A 512 -20.85 -14.52 3.03
CA ILE A 512 -20.28 -13.83 4.20
C ILE A 512 -21.15 -12.65 4.56
N ASN A 513 -21.83 -12.74 5.71
CA ASN A 513 -22.56 -11.60 6.24
C ASN A 513 -21.58 -10.58 6.85
N ARG A 514 -21.33 -9.47 6.13
CA ARG A 514 -20.50 -8.34 6.58
C ARG A 514 -21.23 -7.43 7.57
N ASN A 515 -22.55 -7.51 7.61
CA ASN A 515 -23.46 -6.62 8.32
C ASN A 515 -24.33 -7.41 9.31
N ASP A 516 -23.69 -7.93 10.36
CA ASP A 516 -24.37 -8.71 11.41
C ASP A 516 -25.37 -7.85 12.19
N LEU A 517 -26.65 -8.23 12.14
CA LEU A 517 -27.75 -7.58 12.84
C LEU A 517 -27.56 -7.53 14.36
N ARG A 518 -26.80 -8.46 14.95
CA ARG A 518 -26.50 -8.43 16.39
C ARG A 518 -25.63 -7.23 16.78
N ARG A 519 -24.81 -6.75 15.85
CA ARG A 519 -23.91 -5.60 16.01
C ARG A 519 -24.48 -4.32 15.42
N ALA A 520 -25.61 -4.39 14.73
CA ALA A 520 -26.29 -3.25 14.14
C ALA A 520 -27.04 -2.46 15.22
N PRO A 521 -26.94 -1.11 15.22
CA PRO A 521 -27.77 -0.29 16.09
C PRO A 521 -29.26 -0.48 15.79
N ASP A 522 -30.10 -0.46 16.83
CA ASP A 522 -31.54 -0.75 16.70
C ASP A 522 -32.24 0.14 15.66
N ALA A 523 -31.89 1.43 15.64
CA ALA A 523 -32.45 2.41 14.70
C ALA A 523 -32.14 2.12 13.23
N TRP A 524 -31.18 1.24 12.93
CA TRP A 524 -30.74 0.93 11.58
C TRP A 524 -30.91 -0.54 11.20
N LYS A 525 -31.43 -1.40 12.10
CA LYS A 525 -31.60 -2.84 11.83
C LYS A 525 -32.48 -3.13 10.61
N ASP A 526 -33.52 -2.32 10.40
CA ASP A 526 -34.42 -2.39 9.25
C ASP A 526 -33.68 -2.24 7.92
N LYS A 527 -32.76 -1.28 7.82
CA LYS A 527 -31.95 -1.02 6.62
C LYS A 527 -30.74 -1.95 6.51
N ILE A 528 -30.00 -2.13 7.59
CA ILE A 528 -28.80 -2.99 7.61
C ILE A 528 -29.15 -4.44 7.27
N GLY A 529 -30.34 -4.92 7.67
CA GLY A 529 -30.84 -6.24 7.30
C GLY A 529 -31.12 -6.45 5.82
N GLN A 530 -31.22 -5.37 5.03
CA GLN A 530 -31.46 -5.42 3.58
C GLN A 530 -30.16 -5.47 2.76
N TYR A 531 -29.00 -5.25 3.39
CA TYR A 531 -27.72 -5.29 2.67
C TYR A 531 -27.49 -6.66 2.04
N PRO A 532 -26.99 -6.70 0.78
CA PRO A 532 -26.71 -7.95 0.13
C PRO A 532 -25.60 -8.70 0.87
N VAL A 533 -25.77 -10.02 1.00
CA VAL A 533 -24.73 -10.92 1.50
C VAL A 533 -23.83 -11.32 0.34
N PRO A 534 -22.58 -10.82 0.26
CA PRO A 534 -21.67 -11.20 -0.82
C PRO A 534 -21.25 -12.66 -0.67
N TYR A 535 -21.07 -13.31 -1.82
CA TYR A 535 -20.39 -14.59 -1.91
C TYR A 535 -18.91 -14.34 -2.14
N VAL A 536 -18.07 -14.96 -1.31
CA VAL A 536 -16.64 -14.67 -1.24
C VAL A 536 -15.82 -15.92 -1.51
N SER A 537 -14.81 -15.79 -2.35
CA SER A 537 -13.84 -16.84 -2.68
C SER A 537 -12.41 -16.31 -2.62
N TYR A 538 -11.45 -17.23 -2.49
CA TYR A 538 -10.04 -16.99 -2.73
C TYR A 538 -9.59 -17.73 -3.98
N LEU A 539 -8.84 -17.04 -4.83
CA LEU A 539 -8.22 -17.56 -6.05
C LEU A 539 -6.70 -17.44 -5.94
N GLN A 540 -5.98 -18.56 -6.03
CA GLN A 540 -4.52 -18.57 -6.02
C GLN A 540 -3.99 -18.44 -7.45
N ALA A 541 -3.46 -17.28 -7.82
CA ALA A 541 -2.98 -17.05 -9.19
C ALA A 541 -1.64 -17.72 -9.50
N ASN A 542 -0.69 -17.69 -8.55
CA ASN A 542 0.66 -18.24 -8.70
C ASN A 542 1.20 -18.75 -7.35
N GLU A 543 2.46 -19.22 -7.28
CA GLU A 543 3.02 -19.81 -6.04
C GLU A 543 3.56 -18.78 -5.03
N TRP A 544 3.81 -17.54 -5.44
CA TRP A 544 4.62 -16.59 -4.68
C TRP A 544 3.82 -15.37 -4.19
N SER A 545 2.60 -15.15 -4.68
CA SER A 545 1.67 -14.13 -4.18
C SER A 545 0.67 -14.69 -3.16
N ALA A 546 0.03 -13.78 -2.43
CA ALA A 546 -1.18 -14.11 -1.68
C ALA A 546 -2.32 -14.46 -2.66
N PRO A 547 -3.32 -15.25 -2.22
CA PRO A 547 -4.52 -15.49 -2.99
C PRO A 547 -5.36 -14.21 -3.11
N ILE A 548 -5.92 -13.98 -4.29
CA ILE A 548 -6.80 -12.85 -4.59
C ILE A 548 -8.18 -13.17 -4.00
N ARG A 549 -8.75 -12.26 -3.21
CA ARG A 549 -10.14 -12.41 -2.75
C ARG A 549 -11.10 -11.86 -3.80
N VAL A 550 -12.10 -12.65 -4.17
CA VAL A 550 -13.14 -12.27 -5.14
C VAL A 550 -14.50 -12.31 -4.44
N GLU A 551 -15.24 -11.23 -4.52
CA GLU A 551 -16.56 -11.05 -3.93
C GLU A 551 -17.59 -10.79 -5.04
N LEU A 552 -18.74 -11.44 -4.97
CA LEU A 552 -19.80 -11.34 -5.98
C LEU A 552 -21.19 -11.30 -5.34
N PHE A 553 -22.17 -10.75 -6.05
CA PHE A 553 -23.57 -10.86 -5.66
C PHE A 553 -24.08 -12.30 -5.84
N LYS A 554 -25.09 -12.67 -5.05
CA LYS A 554 -25.72 -14.00 -5.11
C LYS A 554 -26.17 -14.40 -6.53
N LYS A 555 -26.67 -13.44 -7.33
CA LYS A 555 -27.13 -13.70 -8.71
C LYS A 555 -26.02 -14.27 -9.61
N ASP A 556 -24.76 -13.91 -9.35
CA ASP A 556 -23.61 -14.26 -10.19
C ASP A 556 -22.88 -15.51 -9.68
N HIS A 557 -23.40 -16.16 -8.62
CA HIS A 557 -22.78 -17.35 -8.02
C HIS A 557 -22.49 -18.45 -9.04
N ASN A 558 -23.46 -18.74 -9.91
CA ASN A 558 -23.33 -19.78 -10.94
C ASN A 558 -22.34 -19.40 -12.06
N ARG A 559 -21.95 -18.12 -12.15
CA ARG A 559 -20.97 -17.60 -13.12
C ARG A 559 -19.55 -17.54 -12.53
N PHE A 560 -19.36 -17.99 -11.28
CA PHE A 560 -18.09 -17.83 -10.60
C PHE A 560 -16.90 -18.47 -11.34
N ALA A 561 -17.08 -19.64 -11.96
CA ALA A 561 -15.98 -20.28 -12.71
C ALA A 561 -15.48 -19.42 -13.88
N GLU A 562 -16.40 -18.78 -14.62
CA GLU A 562 -16.10 -17.82 -15.69
C GLU A 562 -15.38 -16.58 -15.13
N ILE A 563 -15.90 -16.02 -14.04
CA ILE A 563 -15.33 -14.84 -13.37
C ILE A 563 -13.91 -15.13 -12.86
N ALA A 564 -13.72 -16.25 -12.16
CA ALA A 564 -12.43 -16.69 -11.63
C ALA A 564 -11.40 -16.90 -12.74
N ALA A 565 -11.82 -17.45 -13.89
CA ALA A 565 -10.98 -17.55 -15.07
C ALA A 565 -10.55 -16.18 -15.58
N LEU A 566 -11.48 -15.23 -15.71
CA LEU A 566 -11.17 -13.88 -16.16
C LEU A 566 -10.20 -13.16 -15.19
N VAL A 567 -10.46 -13.22 -13.88
CA VAL A 567 -9.57 -12.67 -12.84
C VAL A 567 -8.17 -13.31 -12.92
N LEU A 568 -8.10 -14.64 -13.01
CA LEU A 568 -6.82 -15.36 -13.11
C LEU A 568 -6.01 -14.91 -14.33
N HIS A 569 -6.64 -14.88 -15.50
CA HIS A 569 -5.95 -14.54 -16.73
C HIS A 569 -5.57 -13.07 -16.80
N CYS A 570 -6.39 -12.15 -16.28
CA CYS A 570 -6.02 -10.76 -16.06
C CYS A 570 -4.79 -10.64 -15.14
N ALA A 571 -4.74 -11.46 -14.08
CA ALA A 571 -3.63 -11.43 -13.12
C ALA A 571 -2.30 -11.96 -13.69
N LEU A 572 -2.37 -12.81 -14.72
CA LEU A 572 -1.23 -13.44 -15.35
C LEU A 572 -0.78 -12.74 -16.65
N LEU A 573 -1.36 -11.59 -17.00
CA LEU A 573 -0.99 -10.83 -18.21
C LEU A 573 0.45 -10.30 -18.17
N LEU A 574 0.94 -9.89 -16.98
CA LEU A 574 2.29 -9.35 -16.82
C LEU A 574 3.22 -10.34 -16.11
N PRO A 575 4.48 -10.50 -16.57
CA PRO A 575 5.46 -11.35 -15.89
C PRO A 575 5.69 -10.88 -14.46
N ARG A 576 5.69 -11.83 -13.50
CA ARG A 576 5.89 -11.53 -12.07
C ARG A 576 4.86 -10.53 -11.50
N TYR A 577 3.69 -10.48 -12.11
CA TYR A 577 2.52 -9.81 -11.56
C TYR A 577 1.47 -10.86 -11.17
N ALA A 578 0.60 -10.51 -10.23
CA ALA A 578 -0.29 -11.46 -9.56
C ALA A 578 -1.69 -10.92 -9.26
N PHE A 579 -2.02 -9.75 -9.81
CA PHE A 579 -3.29 -9.07 -9.58
C PHE A 579 -3.88 -8.61 -10.93
N PRO A 580 -5.21 -8.48 -11.10
CA PRO A 580 -5.77 -8.13 -12.41
C PRO A 580 -5.23 -6.80 -12.94
N VAL A 581 -4.58 -6.84 -14.09
CA VAL A 581 -3.90 -5.66 -14.68
C VAL A 581 -4.86 -4.51 -14.95
N GLY A 582 -6.12 -4.78 -15.31
CA GLY A 582 -7.13 -3.72 -15.48
C GLY A 582 -7.38 -2.91 -14.20
N LEU A 583 -7.31 -3.55 -13.03
CA LEU A 583 -7.43 -2.88 -11.73
C LEU A 583 -6.19 -2.04 -11.39
N ASP A 584 -5.00 -2.54 -11.72
CA ASP A 584 -3.73 -1.79 -11.57
C ASP A 584 -3.67 -0.55 -12.46
N ILE A 585 -4.21 -0.66 -13.68
CA ILE A 585 -4.32 0.46 -14.62
C ILE A 585 -5.24 1.54 -14.05
N VAL A 586 -6.42 1.17 -13.57
CA VAL A 586 -7.38 2.15 -13.05
C VAL A 586 -6.94 2.74 -11.70
N ASP A 587 -6.26 1.99 -10.83
CA ASP A 587 -5.64 2.52 -9.59
C ASP A 587 -4.68 3.68 -9.92
N LYS A 588 -3.77 3.46 -10.87
CA LYS A 588 -2.83 4.50 -11.33
C LYS A 588 -3.53 5.67 -11.99
N PHE A 589 -4.63 5.44 -12.71
CA PHE A 589 -5.40 6.49 -13.37
C PHE A 589 -6.23 7.32 -12.38
N ALA A 590 -6.81 6.67 -11.37
CA ALA A 590 -7.62 7.30 -10.32
C ALA A 590 -6.75 8.04 -9.29
N HIS A 591 -5.49 7.63 -9.14
CA HIS A 591 -4.52 8.29 -8.25
C HIS A 591 -4.48 9.81 -8.46
N ILE A 592 -4.56 10.55 -7.35
CA ILE A 592 -4.42 12.01 -7.32
C ILE A 592 -2.98 12.32 -6.90
N PRO A 593 -2.11 12.77 -7.83
CA PRO A 593 -0.72 13.10 -7.52
C PRO A 593 -0.61 14.34 -6.63
N ASP A 594 0.43 14.38 -5.79
CA ASP A 594 0.69 15.48 -4.85
C ASP A 594 0.73 16.89 -5.47
N TRP A 595 1.10 17.01 -6.76
CA TRP A 595 1.11 18.31 -7.43
C TRP A 595 -0.29 18.86 -7.71
N MET A 596 -1.30 17.99 -7.87
CA MET A 596 -2.72 18.38 -7.97
C MET A 596 -3.33 18.73 -6.61
N SER A 597 -2.76 18.22 -5.51
CA SER A 597 -3.18 18.55 -4.15
C SER A 597 -2.91 20.01 -3.78
N ARG A 598 -1.93 20.67 -4.42
CA ARG A 598 -1.59 22.08 -4.15
C ARG A 598 -2.69 23.07 -4.54
N PRO A 599 -3.23 23.08 -5.77
CA PRO A 599 -4.38 23.91 -6.12
C PRO A 599 -5.61 23.67 -5.24
N VAL A 600 -5.88 22.42 -4.85
CA VAL A 600 -6.99 22.10 -3.94
C VAL A 600 -6.76 22.70 -2.57
N ASN A 601 -5.55 22.55 -2.01
CA ASN A 601 -5.16 23.21 -0.76
C ASN A 601 -5.23 24.75 -0.87
N THR A 602 -4.91 25.34 -2.02
CA THR A 602 -5.06 26.79 -2.21
C THR A 602 -6.54 27.18 -2.23
N HIS A 603 -7.39 26.46 -2.97
CA HIS A 603 -8.81 26.75 -3.08
C HIS A 603 -9.52 26.65 -1.72
N THR A 604 -9.30 25.56 -0.99
CA THR A 604 -9.89 25.37 0.33
C THR A 604 -9.34 26.38 1.34
N ALA A 605 -8.05 26.75 1.28
CA ALA A 605 -7.51 27.77 2.18
C ALA A 605 -8.10 29.17 1.90
N VAL A 606 -8.43 29.48 0.64
CA VAL A 606 -9.17 30.71 0.28
C VAL A 606 -10.60 30.68 0.83
N GLN A 607 -11.29 29.53 0.77
CA GLN A 607 -12.62 29.38 1.37
C GLN A 607 -12.58 29.55 2.89
N ALA A 608 -11.63 28.91 3.57
CA ALA A 608 -11.45 29.06 5.02
C ALA A 608 -11.09 30.52 5.40
N LEU A 609 -10.33 31.23 4.56
CA LEU A 609 -10.00 32.64 4.76
C LEU A 609 -11.26 33.54 4.66
N LYS A 610 -12.12 33.28 3.67
CA LYS A 610 -13.41 33.97 3.51
C LYS A 610 -14.29 33.76 4.74
N GLN A 611 -14.40 32.52 5.22
CA GLN A 611 -15.16 32.21 6.42
C GLN A 611 -14.61 32.90 7.68
N ALA A 612 -13.30 32.92 7.86
CA ALA A 612 -12.66 33.62 8.99
C ALA A 612 -12.95 35.14 8.94
N LEU A 613 -13.00 35.73 7.74
CA LEU A 613 -13.36 37.13 7.54
C LEU A 613 -14.83 37.38 7.89
N ASP A 614 -15.74 36.53 7.39
CA ASP A 614 -17.19 36.64 7.63
C ASP A 614 -17.54 36.47 9.13
N GLN A 615 -16.78 35.65 9.86
CA GLN A 615 -16.95 35.41 11.30
C GLN A 615 -16.16 36.39 12.18
N GLY A 616 -15.34 37.27 11.62
CA GLY A 616 -14.49 38.19 12.36
C GLY A 616 -13.34 37.52 13.15
N ASP A 617 -12.98 36.27 12.83
CA ASP A 617 -11.87 35.56 13.46
C ASP A 617 -10.52 36.02 12.88
N THR A 618 -10.02 37.12 13.45
CA THR A 618 -8.76 37.76 13.05
C THR A 618 -7.54 36.85 13.21
N LYS A 619 -7.56 35.89 14.15
CA LYS A 619 -6.44 34.97 14.38
C LYS A 619 -6.38 33.88 13.31
N LEU A 620 -7.52 33.28 12.99
CA LEU A 620 -7.62 32.30 11.91
C LEU A 620 -7.32 32.95 10.56
N PHE A 621 -7.84 34.15 10.32
CA PHE A 621 -7.56 34.93 9.13
C PHE A 621 -6.06 35.18 8.94
N ASP A 622 -5.35 35.65 9.97
CA ASP A 622 -3.91 35.89 9.88
C ASP A 622 -3.08 34.60 9.72
N ALA A 623 -3.50 33.49 10.34
CA ALA A 623 -2.85 32.20 10.18
C ALA A 623 -3.00 31.66 8.74
N LEU A 624 -4.21 31.72 8.18
CA LEU A 624 -4.51 31.29 6.82
C LEU A 624 -3.87 32.20 5.77
N ARG A 625 -3.84 33.52 6.01
CA ARG A 625 -3.12 34.48 5.18
C ARG A 625 -1.62 34.17 5.14
N ARG A 626 -1.00 33.89 6.30
CA ARG A 626 0.41 33.46 6.36
C ARG A 626 0.67 32.13 5.68
N LEU A 627 -0.30 31.21 5.68
CA LEU A 627 -0.19 29.93 5.00
C LEU A 627 -0.29 30.09 3.46
N LEU A 628 -1.18 30.96 2.98
CA LEU A 628 -1.38 31.28 1.57
C LEU A 628 -0.24 32.15 0.98
N CYS A 629 0.24 33.14 1.73
CA CYS A 629 1.35 34.02 1.36
C CYS A 629 2.73 33.47 1.80
N GLY A 630 2.76 32.29 2.42
CA GLY A 630 3.93 31.70 3.06
C GLY A 630 4.89 31.06 2.08
N SER A 631 5.49 31.84 1.17
CA SER A 631 6.86 31.56 0.76
C SER A 631 7.77 32.34 1.70
N GLU A 632 8.75 31.70 2.35
CA GLU A 632 9.72 32.33 3.27
C GLU A 632 10.62 33.39 2.59
N ARG A 633 10.29 33.88 1.39
CA ARG A 633 11.04 34.85 0.61
C ARG A 633 10.12 35.86 -0.09
N GLU A 634 9.24 36.52 0.65
CA GLU A 634 8.57 37.71 0.13
C GLU A 634 9.37 38.98 0.43
N TRP A 635 9.74 39.69 -0.64
CA TRP A 635 10.44 40.98 -0.61
C TRP A 635 9.76 42.02 0.30
N LEU A 636 8.44 41.97 0.42
CA LEU A 636 7.62 42.92 1.19
C LEU A 636 7.75 42.76 2.72
N LEU A 637 8.30 41.64 3.20
CA LEU A 637 8.43 41.33 4.63
C LEU A 637 9.87 41.49 5.17
N ARG A 638 10.77 42.15 4.43
CA ARG A 638 12.09 42.49 4.98
C ARG A 638 11.95 43.51 6.11
N PRO A 639 12.64 43.32 7.26
CA PRO A 639 12.75 44.37 8.26
C PRO A 639 13.33 45.62 7.58
N ARG A 640 12.60 46.75 7.64
CA ARG A 640 13.19 48.04 7.32
C ARG A 640 14.06 48.40 8.51
N THR A 641 15.37 48.39 8.30
CA THR A 641 16.34 48.94 9.24
C THR A 641 15.95 50.38 9.56
N THR A 642 15.54 50.62 10.79
CA THR A 642 15.63 51.93 11.46
C THR A 642 17.08 52.27 11.74
#